data_AF-A0A090FH24-F1
#
_entry.id   AF-A0A090FH24-F1
#
_cell.length_a   1.000
_cell.length_b   1.000
_cell.length_c   1.000
_cell.angle_alpha   90.00
_cell.angle_beta   90.00
_cell.angle_gamma   90.00
#
_symmetry.space_group_name_H-M   'P 1'
#
loop_
_entity.id
_entity.type
_entity.pdbx_description
1 polymer ?
#
loop_
_entity_poly.entity_id
_entity_poly.type
_entity_poly.pdbx_seq_one_letter_code
_entity_poly.pdbx_strand_id
1 'polypeptide(L)'
;MTRQSEASPARLFTAFGTVLFVDGSSGELRHGPVESSPANAFFEPEKSLPGSYALGRLIYLANGSREPIDCFYDVCLTASQQQGRDSSGAASMLESIPLERGLFALRAGGHFLSAIPDGRIMHRADVCSTWELFIASENWCTDSPGVTLNGAWRHDQVAFNKRNIASHIVHPLIRMRSARQPNAKKILFYGYPKWSHGRVYYDLSKHLHERGYLVDILDWQQNHSDYAQELVPYYDFIVSALDGISTLADAYKVPFDKIIAISHHEFDMRMLIERKGMDIFDKFANYGVVSESLYSASAMLGIVRSPMVVPLGVDTLSFFSALPERLTTVGYSSSLSVTTYGLEWKRGKLAEAAARDAGLAFKVAGSTANQLSFHDMPDFYRSVDAVVSSSVNESGPLSVLEGAAAGRLVISTPVGHFPLKAYSGGGLLAPIEPKKFVAFTSSALRYYKDNPAAFSDACRSIRDSSFKFDWIYFVEDWINLIENPELTNCNSCKDGYLEQRANSEFSIPFNKDRYTSSINISREIHLVNLDRSVDRLSLFRRNNPHVSKDIVRFAAIDGVSLDRAQLLKDGTITEDCSYKPGSLGCALSHINLWKLAVAKNKAVTIFEDDIYVSLDFSKEFSTLTSIAGQSWDLIKWGFIFDPLFVWLDFGFSKAKLEFYERRANQDPTVFQKKSSGRSLVRIAHSFGLQAYTVTPRGAQILIDKCLPLRKRTIPFPGTGITIDDTGIDCVMCAAYGSMRAFVCMPPLVIPDPKQVSDRVAADDFPINY
;
A
#
# COMPACT_ATOMS: atom_id res chain seq x y z
N MET A 1 26.95 39.03 -3.52
CA MET A 1 27.92 37.99 -3.94
C MET A 1 27.91 36.88 -2.90
N THR A 2 27.07 35.87 -3.11
CA THR A 2 27.09 34.62 -2.33
C THR A 2 28.35 33.85 -2.75
N ARG A 3 29.28 33.60 -1.82
CA ARG A 3 30.38 32.66 -2.04
C ARG A 3 29.74 31.28 -2.28
N GLN A 4 29.72 30.83 -3.54
CA GLN A 4 29.55 29.40 -3.82
C GLN A 4 30.78 28.71 -3.22
N SER A 5 30.54 27.90 -2.19
CA SER A 5 31.53 27.00 -1.59
C SER A 5 32.14 26.13 -2.68
N GLU A 6 33.45 26.23 -2.94
CA GLU A 6 34.16 25.27 -3.79
C GLU A 6 34.07 23.90 -3.10
N ALA A 7 33.48 22.91 -3.79
CA ALA A 7 33.32 21.56 -3.25
C ALA A 7 34.70 20.91 -2.98
N SER A 8 34.82 20.21 -1.86
CA SER A 8 36.10 19.64 -1.39
C SER A 8 36.59 18.48 -2.27
N PRO A 9 37.92 18.31 -2.46
CA PRO A 9 38.50 17.18 -3.19
C PRO A 9 38.22 15.85 -2.50
N ALA A 10 38.01 14.80 -3.28
CA ALA A 10 37.49 13.54 -2.80
C ALA A 10 38.45 12.35 -2.86
N ARG A 11 38.61 11.61 -1.75
CA ARG A 11 39.31 10.31 -1.77
C ARG A 11 38.41 9.25 -2.39
N LEU A 12 39.01 8.38 -3.19
CA LEU A 12 38.30 7.31 -3.88
C LEU A 12 38.65 5.94 -3.32
N PHE A 13 37.62 5.21 -2.91
CA PHE A 13 37.70 3.86 -2.39
C PHE A 13 37.07 2.91 -3.41
N THR A 14 37.72 1.80 -3.66
CA THR A 14 37.19 0.72 -4.52
C THR A 14 36.05 -0.02 -3.82
N ALA A 15 35.16 -0.64 -4.60
CA ALA A 15 34.11 -1.52 -4.07
C ALA A 15 34.63 -2.79 -3.35
N PHE A 16 35.95 -3.03 -3.33
CA PHE A 16 36.63 -4.17 -2.70
C PHE A 16 37.44 -3.79 -1.45
N GLY A 17 37.37 -2.54 -1.00
CA GLY A 17 37.96 -2.11 0.28
C GLY A 17 39.40 -1.61 0.21
N THR A 18 39.91 -1.37 -0.99
CA THR A 18 41.18 -0.64 -1.23
C THR A 18 40.93 0.83 -1.56
N VAL A 19 41.94 1.68 -1.41
CA VAL A 19 41.88 3.14 -1.68
C VAL A 19 42.87 3.53 -2.77
N LEU A 20 42.51 4.53 -3.58
CA LEU A 20 43.39 5.08 -4.61
C LEU A 20 44.51 5.92 -3.98
N PHE A 21 45.71 5.80 -4.51
CA PHE A 21 46.90 6.54 -4.12
C PHE A 21 47.87 6.64 -5.30
N VAL A 22 48.75 7.64 -5.29
CA VAL A 22 49.87 7.72 -6.23
C VAL A 22 51.11 7.12 -5.57
N ASP A 23 51.76 6.19 -6.25
CA ASP A 23 53.06 5.68 -5.83
C ASP A 23 54.13 6.76 -6.07
N GLY A 24 54.77 7.20 -4.99
CA GLY A 24 55.73 8.32 -5.04
C GLY A 24 57.00 8.02 -5.85
N SER A 25 57.32 6.74 -6.12
CA SER A 25 58.50 6.36 -6.89
C SER A 25 58.28 6.39 -8.41
N SER A 26 57.07 6.08 -8.85
CA SER A 26 56.70 5.97 -10.27
C SER A 26 55.78 7.09 -10.77
N GLY A 27 55.09 7.80 -9.87
CA GLY A 27 53.99 8.71 -10.21
C GLY A 27 52.75 8.00 -10.78
N GLU A 28 52.68 6.67 -10.68
CA GLU A 28 51.54 5.88 -11.12
C GLU A 28 50.40 5.95 -10.09
N LEU A 29 49.18 6.18 -10.56
CA LEU A 29 47.97 6.02 -9.76
C LEU A 29 47.64 4.52 -9.61
N ARG A 30 47.55 4.08 -8.36
CA ARG A 30 47.35 2.70 -7.93
C ARG A 30 46.24 2.62 -6.89
N HIS A 31 45.88 1.40 -6.50
CA HIS A 31 45.03 1.17 -5.33
C HIS A 31 45.61 0.09 -4.41
N GLY A 32 45.36 0.21 -3.11
CA GLY A 32 45.93 -0.68 -2.09
C GLY A 32 45.22 -0.61 -0.74
N PRO A 33 45.68 -1.36 0.26
CA PRO A 33 45.09 -1.37 1.60
C PRO A 33 45.02 0.03 2.19
N VAL A 34 43.89 0.36 2.84
CA VAL A 34 43.63 1.71 3.38
C VAL A 34 44.64 2.09 4.45
N GLU A 35 45.11 1.11 5.20
CA GLU A 35 45.98 1.25 6.38
C GLU A 35 47.44 1.55 5.99
N SER A 36 47.88 1.16 4.79
CA SER A 36 49.27 1.29 4.33
C SER A 36 49.45 2.23 3.13
N SER A 37 48.36 2.65 2.47
CA SER A 37 48.43 3.49 1.27
C SER A 37 48.35 4.98 1.63
N PRO A 38 49.18 5.85 1.03
CA PRO A 38 49.18 7.29 1.33
C PRO A 38 47.90 7.98 0.85
N ALA A 39 47.42 8.98 1.60
CA ALA A 39 46.27 9.81 1.25
C ALA A 39 46.69 10.99 0.35
N ASN A 40 47.17 10.68 -0.86
CA ASN A 40 47.78 11.64 -1.77
C ASN A 40 47.08 11.74 -3.15
N ALA A 41 46.02 10.97 -3.40
CA ALA A 41 45.24 11.01 -4.64
C ALA A 41 43.78 11.40 -4.36
N PHE A 42 43.26 12.36 -5.13
CA PHE A 42 41.90 12.90 -4.93
C PHE A 42 41.19 13.17 -6.27
N PHE A 43 39.86 13.18 -6.25
CA PHE A 43 39.00 13.57 -7.35
C PHE A 43 38.39 14.94 -7.08
N GLU A 44 38.50 15.85 -8.02
CA GLU A 44 38.03 17.23 -7.87
C GLU A 44 36.96 17.59 -8.88
N PRO A 45 35.94 18.37 -8.47
CA PRO A 45 34.93 18.85 -9.39
C PRO A 45 35.47 19.98 -10.25
N GLU A 46 35.04 20.02 -11.51
CA GLU A 46 35.25 21.18 -12.39
C GLU A 46 34.10 22.20 -12.19
N LYS A 47 34.37 23.49 -12.40
CA LYS A 47 33.34 24.54 -12.24
C LYS A 47 32.13 24.21 -13.12
N SER A 48 30.96 24.11 -12.47
CA SER A 48 29.69 23.60 -13.01
C SER A 48 29.42 24.01 -14.47
N LEU A 49 29.57 23.06 -15.39
CA LEU A 49 28.97 23.17 -16.72
C LEU A 49 27.56 22.55 -16.68
N PRO A 50 26.56 23.12 -17.38
CA PRO A 50 25.25 22.49 -17.52
C PRO A 50 25.41 21.20 -18.34
N GLY A 51 25.33 20.05 -17.67
CA GLY A 51 25.42 18.71 -18.27
C GLY A 51 24.67 17.68 -17.41
N SER A 52 24.40 16.49 -17.96
CA SER A 52 23.67 15.42 -17.25
C SER A 52 24.49 14.74 -16.15
N TYR A 53 25.81 14.85 -16.17
CA TYR A 53 26.74 14.29 -15.20
C TYR A 53 27.77 15.34 -14.76
N ALA A 54 28.22 15.26 -13.50
CA ALA A 54 29.26 16.14 -13.00
C ALA A 54 30.61 15.79 -13.65
N LEU A 55 31.38 16.81 -14.02
CA LEU A 55 32.74 16.64 -14.55
C LEU A 55 33.77 16.89 -13.44
N GLY A 56 34.87 16.16 -13.50
CA GLY A 56 35.99 16.34 -12.58
C GLY A 56 37.31 15.78 -13.11
N ARG A 57 38.36 15.92 -12.30
CA ARG A 57 39.71 15.44 -12.62
C ARG A 57 40.36 14.79 -11.41
N LEU A 58 41.25 13.84 -11.67
CA LEU A 58 42.09 13.26 -10.63
C LEU A 58 43.32 14.15 -10.39
N ILE A 59 43.71 14.31 -9.14
CA ILE A 59 44.85 15.13 -8.72
C ILE A 59 45.72 14.38 -7.72
N TYR A 60 47.01 14.67 -7.77
CA TYR A 60 48.01 14.29 -6.80
C TYR A 60 48.32 15.47 -5.89
N LEU A 61 48.32 15.21 -4.57
CA LEU A 61 48.69 16.17 -3.53
C LEU A 61 49.85 15.60 -2.71
N ALA A 62 51.00 16.24 -2.79
CA ALA A 62 52.16 15.94 -1.95
C ALA A 62 52.88 17.22 -1.56
N ASN A 63 53.28 17.36 -0.30
CA ASN A 63 54.08 18.49 0.20
C ASN A 63 53.52 19.90 -0.16
N GLY A 64 52.20 20.02 -0.31
CA GLY A 64 51.53 21.27 -0.70
C GLY A 64 51.59 21.60 -2.19
N SER A 65 52.25 20.78 -3.03
CA SER A 65 52.13 20.85 -4.48
C SER A 65 50.92 20.04 -4.96
N ARG A 66 50.32 20.53 -6.04
CA ARG A 66 49.13 19.97 -6.66
C ARG A 66 49.39 19.81 -8.15
N GLU A 67 49.24 18.59 -8.64
CA GLU A 67 49.37 18.29 -10.07
C GLU A 67 48.24 17.37 -10.55
N PRO A 68 47.76 17.53 -11.80
CA PRO A 68 46.76 16.64 -12.35
C PRO A 68 47.32 15.24 -12.66
N ILE A 69 46.42 14.26 -12.66
CA ILE A 69 46.69 12.88 -13.06
C ILE A 69 46.00 12.64 -14.40
N ASP A 70 46.78 12.19 -15.38
CA ASP A 70 46.31 11.85 -16.72
C ASP A 70 46.07 10.35 -16.85
N CYS A 71 44.89 10.00 -17.35
CA CYS A 71 44.44 8.62 -17.52
C CYS A 71 44.66 8.18 -18.97
N PHE A 72 45.71 7.41 -19.22
CA PHE A 72 45.93 6.73 -20.48
C PHE A 72 45.26 5.35 -20.46
N TYR A 73 45.14 4.75 -21.65
CA TYR A 73 44.51 3.44 -21.84
C TYR A 73 45.06 2.35 -20.89
N ASP A 74 46.37 2.33 -20.67
CA ASP A 74 47.07 1.29 -19.90
C ASP A 74 47.56 1.74 -18.52
N VAL A 75 47.59 3.04 -18.24
CA VAL A 75 48.22 3.60 -17.04
C VAL A 75 47.68 5.00 -16.73
N CYS A 76 47.62 5.35 -15.46
CA CYS A 76 47.30 6.72 -15.02
C CYS A 76 48.54 7.32 -14.33
N LEU A 77 49.03 8.47 -14.81
CA LEU A 77 50.30 9.07 -14.37
C LEU A 77 50.11 10.52 -13.94
N THR A 78 50.93 10.98 -13.01
CA THR A 78 51.00 12.43 -12.73
C THR A 78 51.61 13.19 -13.90
N ALA A 79 51.19 14.45 -14.08
CA ALA A 79 51.66 15.29 -15.18
C ALA A 79 53.20 15.44 -15.23
N SER A 80 53.88 15.45 -14.08
CA SER A 80 55.34 15.53 -14.02
C SER A 80 56.06 14.28 -14.52
N GLN A 81 55.43 13.10 -14.43
CA GLN A 81 55.99 11.81 -14.87
C GLN A 81 55.58 11.42 -16.31
N GLN A 82 54.90 12.32 -17.02
CA GLN A 82 54.38 12.07 -18.37
C GLN A 82 55.44 12.21 -19.49
N GLN A 83 56.66 12.64 -19.17
CA GLN A 83 57.71 12.99 -20.15
C GLN A 83 57.98 11.83 -21.13
N GLY A 84 57.53 11.98 -22.38
CA GLY A 84 57.78 11.03 -23.47
C GLY A 84 56.55 10.36 -24.09
N ARG A 85 55.34 10.57 -23.55
CA ARG A 85 54.07 10.18 -24.21
C ARG A 85 53.41 11.45 -24.79
N ASP A 86 53.10 11.46 -26.09
CA ASP A 86 52.38 12.58 -26.75
C ASP A 86 51.06 12.87 -26.02
N SER A 87 50.98 14.00 -25.30
CA SER A 87 49.69 14.54 -24.82
C SER A 87 49.38 15.86 -25.53
N SER A 88 48.27 15.89 -26.26
CA SER A 88 47.58 17.14 -26.56
C SER A 88 47.01 17.66 -25.24
N GLY A 89 47.72 18.60 -24.62
CA GLY A 89 47.53 19.02 -23.23
C GLY A 89 46.09 19.40 -22.85
N ALA A 90 45.49 18.58 -22.00
CA ALA A 90 44.51 18.91 -20.96
C ALA A 90 44.39 17.69 -20.04
N ALA A 91 44.29 17.91 -18.72
CA ALA A 91 44.07 16.84 -17.76
C ALA A 91 42.86 15.98 -18.16
N SER A 92 42.94 14.66 -17.99
CA SER A 92 41.82 13.75 -18.32
C SER A 92 40.55 14.15 -17.57
N MET A 93 39.62 14.78 -18.28
CA MET A 93 38.31 15.15 -17.75
C MET A 93 37.41 13.93 -17.69
N LEU A 94 36.99 13.58 -16.48
CA LEU A 94 36.17 12.40 -16.19
C LEU A 94 34.75 12.83 -15.85
N GLU A 95 33.80 12.17 -16.50
CA GLU A 95 32.39 12.18 -16.13
C GLU A 95 32.21 11.31 -14.88
N SER A 96 31.67 11.91 -13.81
CA SER A 96 31.23 11.20 -12.61
C SER A 96 29.80 10.74 -12.82
N ILE A 97 29.63 9.42 -12.98
CA ILE A 97 28.33 8.80 -13.25
C ILE A 97 27.81 8.21 -11.92
N PRO A 98 26.86 8.88 -11.24
CA PRO A 98 26.24 8.35 -10.04
C PRO A 98 25.42 7.08 -10.37
N LEU A 99 25.59 6.07 -9.52
CA LEU A 99 24.89 4.79 -9.58
C LEU A 99 24.06 4.59 -8.30
N GLU A 100 23.33 3.48 -8.23
CA GLU A 100 22.54 3.15 -7.04
C GLU A 100 23.41 2.91 -5.80
N ARG A 101 22.82 3.06 -4.60
CA ARG A 101 23.45 2.76 -3.29
C ARG A 101 24.74 3.56 -3.03
N GLY A 102 24.83 4.77 -3.59
CA GLY A 102 25.97 5.67 -3.40
C GLY A 102 27.28 5.17 -3.95
N LEU A 103 27.18 4.37 -5.01
CA LEU A 103 28.29 4.02 -5.88
C LEU A 103 28.37 5.02 -7.04
N PHE A 104 29.54 5.16 -7.64
CA PHE A 104 29.69 5.91 -8.88
C PHE A 104 30.82 5.32 -9.73
N ALA A 105 30.80 5.64 -11.01
CA ALA A 105 31.84 5.29 -11.97
C ALA A 105 32.44 6.55 -12.60
N LEU A 106 33.69 6.45 -13.07
CA LEU A 106 34.40 7.52 -13.76
C LEU A 106 34.61 7.14 -15.21
N ARG A 107 34.17 7.99 -16.15
CA ARG A 107 34.20 7.72 -17.59
C ARG A 107 34.82 8.88 -18.37
N ALA A 108 35.62 8.57 -19.39
CA ALA A 108 36.10 9.54 -20.38
C ALA A 108 36.33 8.84 -21.72
N GLY A 109 36.07 9.52 -22.83
CA GLY A 109 36.35 8.96 -24.18
C GLY A 109 35.69 7.61 -24.47
N GLY A 110 34.55 7.32 -23.84
CA GLY A 110 33.86 6.03 -23.98
C GLY A 110 34.28 4.94 -22.99
N HIS A 111 35.46 5.05 -22.35
CA HIS A 111 36.01 4.04 -21.43
C HIS A 111 35.85 4.43 -19.96
N PHE A 112 35.75 3.42 -19.09
CA PHE A 112 35.68 3.54 -17.64
C PHE A 112 37.04 3.33 -16.96
N LEU A 113 37.23 4.03 -15.85
CA LEU A 113 38.35 3.83 -14.93
C LEU A 113 38.14 2.52 -14.14
N SER A 114 39.15 1.66 -14.10
CA SER A 114 39.08 0.32 -13.53
C SER A 114 40.21 0.09 -12.54
N ALA A 115 39.86 -0.33 -11.32
CA ALA A 115 40.81 -0.82 -10.33
C ALA A 115 41.00 -2.32 -10.55
N ILE A 116 42.07 -2.75 -11.22
CA ILE A 116 42.23 -4.15 -11.57
C ILE A 116 42.89 -4.95 -10.43
N PRO A 117 42.68 -6.28 -10.31
CA PRO A 117 43.08 -7.06 -9.13
C PRO A 117 44.55 -6.95 -8.69
N ASP A 118 45.47 -6.55 -9.57
CA ASP A 118 46.91 -6.43 -9.29
C ASP A 118 47.35 -5.09 -8.68
N GLY A 119 46.39 -4.20 -8.38
CA GLY A 119 46.65 -2.91 -7.73
C GLY A 119 46.82 -1.74 -8.69
N ARG A 120 46.75 -1.95 -10.01
CA ARG A 120 46.84 -0.87 -11.02
C ARG A 120 45.48 -0.21 -11.28
N ILE A 121 45.52 1.06 -11.67
CA ILE A 121 44.37 1.79 -12.21
C ILE A 121 44.53 1.95 -13.73
N MET A 122 43.54 1.51 -14.50
CA MET A 122 43.54 1.56 -15.97
C MET A 122 42.30 2.28 -16.51
N HIS A 123 42.39 2.90 -17.69
CA HIS A 123 41.29 3.60 -18.35
C HIS A 123 40.98 2.99 -19.72
N ARG A 124 40.51 1.74 -19.73
CA ARG A 124 40.26 0.95 -20.96
C ARG A 124 38.96 0.17 -20.97
N ALA A 125 38.19 0.17 -19.88
CA ALA A 125 37.03 -0.70 -19.77
C ALA A 125 35.86 -0.13 -20.60
N ASP A 126 35.41 -0.84 -21.63
CA ASP A 126 34.22 -0.44 -22.41
C ASP A 126 32.91 -0.66 -21.66
N VAL A 127 32.94 -1.56 -20.67
CA VAL A 127 31.79 -1.94 -19.86
C VAL A 127 32.13 -1.68 -18.39
N CYS A 128 31.30 -0.90 -17.72
CA CYS A 128 31.35 -0.74 -16.28
C CYS A 128 30.80 -2.00 -15.59
N SER A 129 31.62 -2.63 -14.78
CA SER A 129 31.27 -3.74 -13.88
C SER A 129 31.80 -3.43 -12.48
N THR A 130 32.03 -4.43 -11.64
CA THR A 130 32.37 -4.23 -10.21
C THR A 130 33.74 -3.56 -10.00
N TRP A 131 34.71 -3.77 -10.90
CA TRP A 131 36.05 -3.17 -10.80
C TRP A 131 36.10 -1.70 -11.20
N GLU A 132 35.04 -1.19 -11.81
CA GLU A 132 34.88 0.21 -12.21
C GLU A 132 34.03 1.01 -11.20
N LEU A 133 33.66 0.40 -10.06
CA LEU A 133 32.83 1.02 -9.02
C LEU A 133 33.68 1.63 -7.90
N PHE A 134 33.38 2.88 -7.58
CA PHE A 134 34.04 3.62 -6.52
C PHE A 134 33.05 4.18 -5.49
N ILE A 135 33.61 4.48 -4.33
CA ILE A 135 32.99 5.16 -3.19
C ILE A 135 33.84 6.38 -2.91
N ALA A 136 33.21 7.55 -2.88
CA ALA A 136 33.88 8.80 -2.52
C ALA A 136 33.73 9.12 -1.03
N SER A 137 34.70 9.83 -0.46
CA SER A 137 34.57 10.43 0.88
C SER A 137 33.58 11.61 0.93
N GLU A 138 33.13 12.12 -0.21
CA GLU A 138 32.35 13.35 -0.34
C GLU A 138 31.02 13.07 -1.04
N ASN A 139 29.96 13.73 -0.59
CA ASN A 139 28.61 13.51 -1.13
C ASN A 139 28.45 13.99 -2.56
N TRP A 140 29.14 15.06 -2.95
CA TRP A 140 28.91 15.70 -4.26
C TRP A 140 29.18 14.75 -5.44
N CYS A 141 29.98 13.70 -5.26
CA CYS A 141 30.24 12.69 -6.29
C CYS A 141 28.98 11.88 -6.66
N THR A 142 27.99 11.78 -5.76
CA THR A 142 26.73 11.06 -5.99
C THR A 142 25.48 11.94 -5.87
N ASP A 143 25.55 13.05 -5.13
CA ASP A 143 24.43 13.93 -4.82
C ASP A 143 24.45 15.13 -5.78
N SER A 144 23.93 14.98 -7.00
CA SER A 144 23.89 16.05 -8.01
C SER A 144 22.50 16.69 -8.13
N PRO A 145 22.31 17.95 -7.67
CA PRO A 145 21.05 18.66 -7.81
C PRO A 145 20.66 18.85 -9.28
N GLY A 146 19.43 18.46 -9.66
CA GLY A 146 18.89 18.66 -11.01
C GLY A 146 19.08 17.48 -11.98
N VAL A 147 19.86 16.45 -11.60
CA VAL A 147 19.88 15.17 -12.31
C VAL A 147 18.84 14.27 -11.65
N THR A 148 17.63 14.22 -12.21
CA THR A 148 16.70 13.16 -11.84
C THR A 148 17.32 11.84 -12.28
N LEU A 149 17.73 11.02 -11.31
CA LEU A 149 18.16 9.65 -11.51
C LEU A 149 16.96 8.79 -11.94
N ASN A 150 16.35 9.09 -13.10
CA ASN A 150 15.30 8.27 -13.71
C ASN A 150 15.86 6.94 -14.26
N GLY A 151 16.92 6.40 -13.63
CA GLY A 151 17.65 5.24 -14.11
C GLY A 151 18.34 5.49 -15.44
N ALA A 152 18.84 6.70 -15.73
CA ALA A 152 19.54 7.02 -16.99
C ALA A 152 20.63 5.98 -17.34
N TRP A 153 21.47 5.59 -16.38
CA TRP A 153 22.48 4.54 -16.54
C TRP A 153 21.86 3.14 -16.78
N ARG A 154 20.62 2.91 -16.32
CA ARG A 154 19.84 1.70 -16.58
C ARG A 154 19.31 1.61 -18.02
N HIS A 155 19.44 2.65 -18.85
CA HIS A 155 19.05 2.60 -20.27
C HIS A 155 20.21 2.21 -21.20
N ASP A 156 21.48 2.43 -20.82
CA ASP A 156 22.64 2.02 -21.62
C ASP A 156 23.04 0.57 -21.25
N GLN A 157 22.42 -0.42 -21.89
CA GLN A 157 22.68 -1.84 -21.59
C GLN A 157 24.04 -2.34 -22.08
N VAL A 158 24.65 -1.66 -23.06
CA VAL A 158 25.92 -2.09 -23.64
C VAL A 158 27.08 -1.64 -22.76
N ALA A 159 27.02 -0.42 -22.20
CA ALA A 159 28.10 0.13 -21.39
C ALA A 159 28.12 -0.32 -19.92
N PHE A 160 27.08 -0.99 -19.41
CA PHE A 160 26.99 -1.37 -18.00
C PHE A 160 26.61 -2.84 -17.81
N ASN A 161 27.43 -3.59 -17.07
CA ASN A 161 27.10 -4.92 -16.58
C ASN A 161 26.20 -4.83 -15.34
N LYS A 162 24.94 -4.44 -15.58
CA LYS A 162 23.95 -4.14 -14.54
C LYS A 162 23.72 -5.30 -13.60
N ARG A 163 23.71 -6.53 -14.11
CA ARG A 163 23.51 -7.74 -13.31
C ARG A 163 24.62 -7.91 -12.28
N ASN A 164 25.88 -7.77 -12.70
CA ASN A 164 27.02 -7.91 -11.79
C ASN A 164 27.05 -6.77 -10.76
N ILE A 165 26.87 -5.52 -11.21
CA ILE A 165 26.80 -4.33 -10.34
C ILE A 165 25.69 -4.47 -9.29
N ALA A 166 24.49 -4.81 -9.74
CA ALA A 166 23.34 -4.95 -8.86
C ALA A 166 23.54 -6.11 -7.88
N SER A 167 24.19 -7.21 -8.28
CA SER A 167 24.50 -8.32 -7.37
C SER A 167 25.60 -8.02 -6.35
N HIS A 168 26.40 -6.97 -6.57
CA HIS A 168 27.52 -6.63 -5.70
C HIS A 168 27.03 -5.88 -4.46
N ILE A 169 27.42 -6.33 -3.27
CA ILE A 169 27.14 -5.63 -2.00
C ILE A 169 28.44 -5.02 -1.54
N VAL A 170 28.47 -3.69 -1.43
CA VAL A 170 29.57 -3.01 -0.77
C VAL A 170 29.51 -3.34 0.72
N HIS A 171 30.62 -3.85 1.25
CA HIS A 171 30.71 -4.13 2.66
C HIS A 171 30.66 -2.82 3.50
N PRO A 172 29.78 -2.72 4.53
CA PRO A 172 29.62 -1.53 5.38
C PRO A 172 30.92 -0.90 5.92
N LEU A 173 31.91 -1.72 6.31
CA LEU A 173 33.23 -1.23 6.74
C LEU A 173 33.94 -0.37 5.68
N ILE A 174 33.77 -0.67 4.39
CA ILE A 174 34.37 0.12 3.31
C ILE A 174 33.73 1.51 3.30
N ARG A 175 32.41 1.58 3.47
CA ARG A 175 31.68 2.84 3.59
C ARG A 175 32.15 3.64 4.81
N MET A 176 32.22 3.01 5.97
CA MET A 176 32.70 3.64 7.21
C MET A 176 34.11 4.24 7.03
N ARG A 177 35.03 3.49 6.40
CA ARG A 177 36.42 3.94 6.13
C ARG A 177 36.51 5.11 5.15
N SER A 178 35.51 5.28 4.28
CA SER A 178 35.45 6.46 3.41
C SER A 178 35.22 7.76 4.20
N ALA A 179 34.82 7.67 5.47
CA ALA A 179 34.49 8.81 6.32
C ALA A 179 33.43 9.74 5.72
N ARG A 180 32.65 9.24 4.76
CA ARG A 180 31.61 10.01 4.07
C ARG A 180 30.55 10.51 5.04
N GLN A 181 30.22 11.79 4.93
CA GLN A 181 29.21 12.46 5.76
C GLN A 181 27.97 12.77 4.93
N PRO A 182 26.95 11.91 4.91
CA PRO A 182 25.71 12.13 4.16
C PRO A 182 24.92 13.35 4.65
N ASN A 183 23.99 13.82 3.81
CA ASN A 183 23.10 14.93 4.15
C ASN A 183 21.91 14.51 5.03
N ALA A 184 21.61 13.21 5.09
CA ALA A 184 20.59 12.60 5.95
C ALA A 184 21.19 11.44 6.77
N LYS A 185 20.33 10.63 7.41
CA LYS A 185 20.76 9.55 8.31
C LYS A 185 21.56 8.44 7.63
N LYS A 186 22.45 7.81 8.39
CA LYS A 186 23.20 6.59 8.07
C LYS A 186 22.41 5.38 8.56
N ILE A 187 21.94 4.56 7.63
CA ILE A 187 21.08 3.41 7.89
C ILE A 187 21.79 2.13 7.48
N LEU A 188 21.78 1.13 8.36
CA LEU A 188 22.26 -0.21 8.06
C LEU A 188 21.08 -1.18 8.04
N PHE A 189 20.79 -1.78 6.88
CA PHE A 189 19.89 -2.93 6.84
C PHE A 189 20.64 -4.19 7.25
N TYR A 190 20.17 -4.88 8.29
CA TYR A 190 20.65 -6.21 8.66
C TYR A 190 19.60 -7.25 8.28
N GLY A 191 19.93 -8.10 7.31
CA GLY A 191 18.97 -9.09 6.80
C GLY A 191 19.52 -9.92 5.65
N TYR A 192 18.65 -10.73 5.03
CA TYR A 192 19.03 -11.53 3.87
C TYR A 192 19.12 -10.64 2.62
N PRO A 193 20.29 -10.46 1.99
CA PRO A 193 20.41 -9.55 0.86
C PRO A 193 19.99 -10.19 -0.47
N LYS A 194 19.46 -11.41 -0.45
CA LYS A 194 18.98 -12.13 -1.64
C LYS A 194 17.47 -12.35 -1.55
N TRP A 195 16.88 -12.87 -2.64
CA TRP A 195 15.43 -13.07 -2.81
C TRP A 195 14.62 -11.80 -2.48
N SER A 196 13.48 -11.95 -1.81
CA SER A 196 12.46 -10.92 -1.64
C SER A 196 12.88 -9.89 -0.61
N HIS A 197 13.58 -10.31 0.46
CA HIS A 197 14.15 -9.39 1.44
C HIS A 197 15.23 -8.52 0.79
N GLY A 198 16.15 -9.15 0.04
CA GLY A 198 17.13 -8.45 -0.79
C GLY A 198 16.47 -7.43 -1.70
N ARG A 199 15.45 -7.83 -2.44
CA ARG A 199 14.71 -6.92 -3.32
C ARG A 199 14.24 -5.64 -2.61
N VAL A 200 13.63 -5.78 -1.43
CA VAL A 200 13.14 -4.64 -0.63
C VAL A 200 14.29 -3.74 -0.20
N TYR A 201 15.35 -4.31 0.37
CA TYR A 201 16.49 -3.52 0.87
C TYR A 201 17.19 -2.76 -0.25
N TYR A 202 17.33 -3.36 -1.43
CA TYR A 202 17.97 -2.73 -2.59
C TYR A 202 17.14 -1.59 -3.15
N ASP A 203 15.83 -1.79 -3.33
CA ASP A 203 14.94 -0.74 -3.83
C ASP A 203 14.87 0.43 -2.84
N LEU A 204 14.75 0.15 -1.53
CA LEU A 204 14.79 1.19 -0.50
C LEU A 204 16.15 1.90 -0.49
N SER A 205 17.26 1.18 -0.58
CA SER A 205 18.60 1.78 -0.60
C SER A 205 18.75 2.75 -1.78
N LYS A 206 18.24 2.39 -2.96
CA LYS A 206 18.20 3.29 -4.13
C LYS A 206 17.44 4.57 -3.81
N HIS A 207 16.19 4.47 -3.36
CA HIS A 207 15.33 5.64 -3.15
C HIS A 207 15.72 6.51 -1.96
N LEU A 208 16.28 5.92 -0.91
CA LEU A 208 16.83 6.64 0.23
C LEU A 208 18.12 7.35 -0.16
N HIS A 209 18.98 6.72 -0.98
CA HIS A 209 20.19 7.37 -1.44
C HIS A 209 19.91 8.60 -2.32
N GLU A 210 18.91 8.52 -3.20
CA GLU A 210 18.42 9.67 -3.99
C GLU A 210 17.95 10.84 -3.11
N ARG A 211 17.65 10.60 -1.84
CA ARG A 211 17.22 11.60 -0.84
C ARG A 211 18.33 11.98 0.14
N GLY A 212 19.58 11.60 -0.14
CA GLY A 212 20.75 12.00 0.65
C GLY A 212 21.06 11.10 1.85
N TYR A 213 20.37 9.97 2.01
CA TYR A 213 20.69 8.98 3.04
C TYR A 213 21.89 8.14 2.61
N LEU A 214 22.66 7.69 3.59
CA LEU A 214 23.67 6.65 3.40
C LEU A 214 23.07 5.33 3.85
N VAL A 215 22.93 4.39 2.92
CA VAL A 215 22.28 3.11 3.19
C VAL A 215 23.19 1.98 2.74
N ASP A 216 23.52 1.09 3.66
CA ASP A 216 24.25 -0.14 3.37
C ASP A 216 23.49 -1.37 3.87
N ILE A 217 23.89 -2.56 3.40
CA ILE A 217 23.27 -3.83 3.74
C ILE A 217 24.34 -4.75 4.33
N LEU A 218 24.03 -5.37 5.48
CA LEU A 218 24.85 -6.38 6.15
C LEU A 218 24.14 -7.73 6.10
N ASP A 219 24.81 -8.74 5.54
CA ASP A 219 24.25 -10.06 5.28
C ASP A 219 24.19 -10.93 6.55
N TRP A 220 22.99 -11.10 7.08
CA TRP A 220 22.77 -11.86 8.32
C TRP A 220 23.17 -13.36 8.29
N GLN A 221 23.52 -13.92 7.12
CA GLN A 221 24.00 -15.29 7.01
C GLN A 221 25.49 -15.41 7.35
N GLN A 222 26.20 -14.29 7.44
CA GLN A 222 27.61 -14.22 7.76
C GLN A 222 27.82 -13.82 9.23
N ASN A 223 28.93 -14.27 9.80
CA ASN A 223 29.34 -13.86 11.14
C ASN A 223 30.12 -12.54 11.07
N HIS A 224 29.66 -11.54 11.80
CA HIS A 224 30.22 -10.18 11.80
C HIS A 224 30.80 -9.77 13.16
N SER A 225 30.94 -10.73 14.09
CA SER A 225 31.29 -10.45 15.49
C SER A 225 32.60 -9.67 15.64
N ASP A 226 33.57 -9.88 14.75
CA ASP A 226 34.92 -9.32 14.84
C ASP A 226 34.96 -7.79 14.68
N TYR A 227 33.96 -7.19 14.02
CA TYR A 227 33.92 -5.74 13.74
C TYR A 227 32.56 -5.10 13.99
N ALA A 228 31.52 -5.86 14.35
CA ALA A 228 30.18 -5.31 14.54
C ALA A 228 30.16 -4.17 15.58
N GLN A 229 30.94 -4.29 16.66
CA GLN A 229 31.01 -3.26 17.70
C GLN A 229 31.66 -1.95 17.22
N GLU A 230 32.58 -2.02 16.26
CA GLU A 230 33.17 -0.85 15.60
C GLU A 230 32.18 -0.23 14.61
N LEU A 231 31.39 -1.07 13.93
CA LEU A 231 30.45 -0.67 12.90
C LEU A 231 29.21 0.03 13.45
N VAL A 232 28.67 -0.46 14.57
CA VAL A 232 27.38 0.00 15.13
C VAL A 232 27.34 1.52 15.42
N PRO A 233 28.37 2.15 16.03
CA PRO A 233 28.37 3.59 16.28
C PRO A 233 28.36 4.45 15.00
N TYR A 234 28.82 3.92 13.86
CA TYR A 234 28.85 4.67 12.61
C TYR A 234 27.45 4.92 12.04
N TYR A 235 26.50 4.01 12.28
CA TYR A 235 25.13 4.13 11.79
C TYR A 235 24.21 4.74 12.84
N ASP A 236 23.28 5.57 12.39
CA ASP A 236 22.25 6.16 13.23
C ASP A 236 21.29 5.08 13.71
N PHE A 237 20.81 4.25 12.77
CA PHE A 237 19.92 3.12 13.03
C PHE A 237 20.30 1.87 12.24
N ILE A 238 19.99 0.72 12.83
CA ILE A 238 20.03 -0.59 12.18
C ILE A 238 18.60 -1.06 11.97
N VAL A 239 18.20 -1.27 10.71
CA VAL A 239 16.87 -1.76 10.34
C VAL A 239 16.95 -3.28 10.14
N SER A 240 16.09 -4.04 10.81
CA SER A 240 16.10 -5.52 10.71
C SER A 240 14.70 -6.10 10.79
N ALA A 241 14.50 -7.22 10.11
CA ALA A 241 13.36 -8.10 10.38
C ALA A 241 13.42 -8.62 11.83
N LEU A 242 12.28 -8.96 12.44
CA LEU A 242 12.21 -9.41 13.84
C LEU A 242 13.08 -10.65 14.13
N ASP A 243 13.26 -11.52 13.12
CA ASP A 243 14.10 -12.73 13.24
C ASP A 243 15.59 -12.40 13.46
N GLY A 244 16.06 -11.26 12.97
CA GLY A 244 17.45 -10.81 13.11
C GLY A 244 17.77 -10.18 14.47
N ILE A 245 16.73 -9.81 15.24
CA ILE A 245 16.87 -9.01 16.47
C ILE A 245 17.69 -9.72 17.54
N SER A 246 17.49 -11.04 17.71
CA SER A 246 18.24 -11.79 18.72
C SER A 246 19.74 -11.81 18.39
N THR A 247 20.13 -11.94 17.12
CA THR A 247 21.54 -11.89 16.72
C THR A 247 22.14 -10.50 16.95
N LEU A 248 21.43 -9.44 16.54
CA LEU A 248 21.88 -8.06 16.76
C LEU A 248 22.10 -7.77 18.25
N ALA A 249 21.10 -8.06 19.09
CA ALA A 249 21.16 -7.73 20.52
C ALA A 249 22.11 -8.67 21.28
N ASP A 250 22.06 -9.97 21.03
CA ASP A 250 22.75 -10.96 21.87
C ASP A 250 24.19 -11.22 21.42
N ALA A 251 24.44 -11.32 20.10
CA ALA A 251 25.78 -11.59 19.58
C ALA A 251 26.55 -10.29 19.34
N TYR A 252 25.93 -9.33 18.65
CA TYR A 252 26.61 -8.08 18.27
C TYR A 252 26.46 -6.94 19.29
N LYS A 253 25.70 -7.17 20.37
CA LYS A 253 25.49 -6.23 21.48
C LYS A 253 24.91 -4.88 21.02
N VAL A 254 24.09 -4.90 19.98
CA VAL A 254 23.40 -3.71 19.49
C VAL A 254 22.33 -3.29 20.49
N PRO A 255 22.35 -2.03 20.98
CA PRO A 255 21.28 -1.49 21.82
C PRO A 255 19.92 -1.48 21.12
N PHE A 256 18.82 -1.76 21.83
CA PHE A 256 17.49 -1.81 21.21
C PHE A 256 17.04 -0.45 20.65
N ASP A 257 17.43 0.65 21.30
CA ASP A 257 17.18 2.04 20.87
C ASP A 257 17.97 2.45 19.62
N LYS A 258 18.88 1.58 19.13
CA LYS A 258 19.52 1.68 17.81
C LYS A 258 18.82 0.86 16.73
N ILE A 259 17.82 0.04 17.08
CA ILE A 259 17.19 -0.90 16.16
C ILE A 259 15.80 -0.40 15.74
N ILE A 260 15.59 -0.28 14.43
CA ILE A 260 14.26 -0.16 13.83
C ILE A 260 13.80 -1.56 13.44
N ALA A 261 12.78 -2.05 14.14
CA ALA A 261 12.28 -3.41 13.99
C ALA A 261 11.16 -3.46 12.96
N ILE A 262 11.26 -4.37 11.97
CA ILE A 262 10.23 -4.57 10.94
C ILE A 262 9.65 -5.97 11.06
N SER A 263 8.31 -6.07 11.15
CA SER A 263 7.63 -7.35 10.98
C SER A 263 7.26 -7.58 9.52
N HIS A 264 7.61 -8.76 9.03
CA HIS A 264 7.26 -9.30 7.71
C HIS A 264 6.34 -10.52 7.83
N HIS A 265 6.01 -11.01 9.02
CA HIS A 265 5.08 -12.13 9.18
C HIS A 265 4.53 -12.22 10.61
N GLU A 266 3.29 -12.65 10.81
CA GLU A 266 2.73 -12.80 12.17
C GLU A 266 3.58 -13.71 13.09
N PHE A 267 4.17 -14.75 12.50
CA PHE A 267 5.07 -15.66 13.21
C PHE A 267 6.35 -15.00 13.72
N ASP A 268 6.89 -13.97 13.05
CA ASP A 268 8.12 -13.31 13.51
C ASP A 268 7.87 -12.52 14.81
N MET A 269 6.69 -11.91 14.95
CA MET A 269 6.24 -11.26 16.18
C MET A 269 6.11 -12.27 17.30
N ARG A 270 5.41 -13.38 17.03
CA ARG A 270 5.22 -14.44 18.02
C ARG A 270 6.55 -15.02 18.50
N MET A 271 7.46 -15.34 17.58
CA MET A 271 8.77 -15.89 17.92
C MET A 271 9.61 -14.92 18.73
N LEU A 272 9.56 -13.62 18.42
CA LEU A 272 10.26 -12.61 19.21
C LEU A 272 9.67 -12.48 20.61
N ILE A 273 8.34 -12.45 20.74
CA ILE A 273 7.64 -12.42 22.04
C ILE A 273 8.05 -13.64 22.89
N GLU A 274 8.03 -14.84 22.30
CA GLU A 274 8.42 -16.09 22.98
C GLU A 274 9.87 -16.04 23.50
N ARG A 275 10.78 -15.33 22.80
CA ARG A 275 12.21 -15.26 23.15
C ARG A 275 12.57 -14.11 24.08
N LYS A 276 11.95 -12.95 23.93
CA LYS A 276 12.38 -11.68 24.55
C LYS A 276 11.34 -11.04 25.47
N GLY A 277 10.10 -11.52 25.45
CA GLY A 277 8.97 -10.85 26.06
C GLY A 277 8.38 -9.76 25.16
N MET A 278 7.18 -9.32 25.50
CA MET A 278 6.41 -8.35 24.71
C MET A 278 6.85 -6.89 24.96
N ASP A 279 7.46 -6.60 26.10
CA ASP A 279 8.00 -5.29 26.48
C ASP A 279 9.19 -4.88 25.59
N ILE A 280 9.75 -5.80 24.81
CA ILE A 280 10.85 -5.51 23.90
C ILE A 280 10.47 -4.50 22.80
N PHE A 281 9.21 -4.51 22.37
CA PHE A 281 8.73 -3.63 21.30
C PHE A 281 8.78 -2.14 21.70
N ASP A 282 8.63 -1.85 22.99
CA ASP A 282 8.72 -0.50 23.55
C ASP A 282 10.18 0.01 23.61
N LYS A 283 11.17 -0.90 23.53
CA LYS A 283 12.59 -0.57 23.64
C LYS A 283 13.25 -0.26 22.29
N PHE A 284 12.60 -0.59 21.17
CA PHE A 284 13.15 -0.32 19.84
C PHE A 284 13.26 1.18 19.56
N ALA A 285 14.16 1.57 18.67
CA ALA A 285 14.16 2.92 18.09
C ALA A 285 12.81 3.21 17.44
N ASN A 286 12.36 2.31 16.57
CA ASN A 286 11.02 2.33 15.99
C ASN A 286 10.53 0.92 15.64
N TYR A 287 9.23 0.78 15.39
CA TYR A 287 8.60 -0.48 15.06
C TYR A 287 7.63 -0.32 13.88
N GLY A 288 7.88 -1.07 12.81
CA GLY A 288 7.09 -1.03 11.58
C GLY A 288 6.54 -2.40 11.18
N VAL A 289 5.44 -2.39 10.42
CA VAL A 289 4.80 -3.56 9.83
C VAL A 289 4.54 -3.31 8.35
N VAL A 290 4.76 -4.30 7.49
CA VAL A 290 4.66 -4.08 6.02
C VAL A 290 3.23 -4.12 5.46
N SER A 291 2.22 -4.31 6.30
CA SER A 291 0.80 -4.37 5.91
C SER A 291 -0.13 -4.09 7.08
N GLU A 292 -1.35 -3.67 6.76
CA GLU A 292 -2.44 -3.46 7.71
C GLU A 292 -2.87 -4.76 8.41
N SER A 293 -2.73 -5.91 7.71
CA SER A 293 -2.95 -7.22 8.34
C SER A 293 -1.97 -7.48 9.47
N LEU A 294 -0.71 -7.08 9.33
CA LEU A 294 0.28 -7.21 10.40
C LEU A 294 0.08 -6.18 11.50
N TYR A 295 -0.40 -4.97 11.18
CA TYR A 295 -0.82 -4.02 12.21
C TYR A 295 -1.90 -4.63 13.10
N SER A 296 -2.91 -5.25 12.49
CA SER A 296 -3.97 -5.94 13.21
C SER A 296 -3.44 -7.13 14.01
N ALA A 297 -2.54 -7.93 13.42
CA ALA A 297 -1.90 -9.04 14.14
C ALA A 297 -1.10 -8.57 15.36
N SER A 298 -0.34 -7.48 15.23
CA SER A 298 0.39 -6.85 16.34
C SER A 298 -0.55 -6.45 17.48
N ALA A 299 -1.67 -5.79 17.14
CA ALA A 299 -2.68 -5.40 18.12
C ALA A 299 -3.38 -6.61 18.77
N MET A 300 -3.70 -7.65 18.00
CA MET A 300 -4.32 -8.89 18.50
C MET A 300 -3.39 -9.67 19.43
N LEU A 301 -2.08 -9.62 19.21
CA LEU A 301 -1.07 -10.19 20.09
C LEU A 301 -0.88 -9.39 21.40
N GLY A 302 -1.49 -8.21 21.51
CA GLY A 302 -1.40 -7.36 22.69
C GLY A 302 -0.14 -6.49 22.77
N ILE A 303 0.61 -6.36 21.67
CA ILE A 303 1.79 -5.49 21.62
C ILE A 303 1.32 -4.04 21.86
N VAL A 304 1.84 -3.43 22.92
CA VAL A 304 1.39 -2.11 23.40
C VAL A 304 1.79 -1.00 22.42
N ARG A 305 3.05 -1.00 21.96
CA ARG A 305 3.50 -0.09 20.92
C ARG A 305 2.79 -0.37 19.61
N SER A 306 2.01 0.61 19.14
CA SER A 306 1.39 0.55 17.82
C SER A 306 2.47 0.65 16.73
N PRO A 307 2.56 -0.32 15.80
CA PRO A 307 3.51 -0.23 14.70
C PRO A 307 3.08 0.81 13.67
N MET A 308 4.05 1.38 12.96
CA MET A 308 3.79 2.13 11.73
C MET A 308 3.61 1.18 10.56
N VAL A 309 2.59 1.40 9.73
CA VAL A 309 2.43 0.63 8.49
C VAL A 309 3.38 1.19 7.43
N VAL A 310 4.29 0.36 6.93
CA VAL A 310 5.29 0.72 5.91
C VAL A 310 5.16 -0.23 4.70
N PRO A 311 4.22 0.04 3.77
CA PRO A 311 3.92 -0.87 2.67
C PRO A 311 5.14 -1.16 1.78
N LEU A 312 5.13 -2.34 1.15
CA LEU A 312 6.10 -2.68 0.11
C LEU A 312 5.68 -2.08 -1.24
N GLY A 313 6.65 -1.52 -1.96
CA GLY A 313 6.51 -1.10 -3.35
C GLY A 313 7.17 -2.05 -4.35
N VAL A 314 7.08 -1.73 -5.63
CA VAL A 314 7.78 -2.40 -6.74
C VAL A 314 8.37 -1.36 -7.70
N ASP A 315 9.61 -1.52 -8.17
CA ASP A 315 10.14 -0.69 -9.27
C ASP A 315 9.50 -1.18 -10.58
N THR A 316 8.39 -0.56 -10.96
CA THR A 316 7.53 -1.04 -12.06
C THR A 316 8.27 -1.11 -13.40
N LEU A 317 9.14 -0.14 -13.66
CA LEU A 317 9.94 -0.07 -14.89
C LEU A 317 10.93 -1.23 -15.01
N SER A 318 11.47 -1.71 -13.89
CA SER A 318 12.43 -2.83 -13.90
C SER A 318 11.79 -4.18 -14.27
N PHE A 319 10.47 -4.32 -14.14
CA PHE A 319 9.72 -5.52 -14.52
C PHE A 319 8.92 -5.36 -15.80
N PHE A 320 8.83 -4.14 -16.34
CA PHE A 320 8.04 -3.85 -17.53
C PHE A 320 8.45 -4.77 -18.69
N SER A 321 7.46 -5.41 -19.30
CA SER A 321 7.66 -6.36 -20.38
C SER A 321 6.47 -6.35 -21.35
N ALA A 322 6.70 -6.90 -22.55
CA ALA A 322 5.64 -7.08 -23.53
C ALA A 322 4.53 -7.97 -22.96
N LEU A 323 3.28 -7.60 -23.25
CA LEU A 323 2.12 -8.37 -22.79
C LEU A 323 2.09 -9.73 -23.50
N PRO A 324 1.79 -10.83 -22.78
CA PRO A 324 1.58 -12.12 -23.41
C PRO A 324 0.27 -12.10 -24.21
N GLU A 325 0.29 -12.65 -25.43
CA GLU A 325 -0.92 -12.74 -26.28
C GLU A 325 -1.78 -13.96 -25.94
N ARG A 326 -1.17 -15.00 -25.35
CA ARG A 326 -1.83 -16.26 -24.99
C ARG A 326 -1.30 -16.78 -23.66
N LEU A 327 -2.18 -17.47 -22.92
CA LEU A 327 -1.82 -18.13 -21.67
C LEU A 327 -1.37 -19.57 -21.94
N THR A 328 -0.09 -19.85 -21.73
CA THR A 328 0.53 -21.18 -21.91
C THR A 328 1.26 -21.67 -20.67
N THR A 329 1.84 -20.76 -19.89
CA THR A 329 2.72 -21.08 -18.76
C THR A 329 2.33 -20.28 -17.52
N VAL A 330 2.15 -20.99 -16.40
CA VAL A 330 1.90 -20.43 -15.07
C VAL A 330 3.20 -20.44 -14.26
N GLY A 331 3.60 -19.27 -13.80
CA GLY A 331 4.74 -19.06 -12.92
C GLY A 331 4.39 -19.15 -11.43
N TYR A 332 5.34 -19.66 -10.64
CA TYR A 332 5.27 -19.69 -9.18
C TYR A 332 6.65 -19.31 -8.60
N SER A 333 6.72 -18.23 -7.80
CA SER A 333 7.98 -17.68 -7.28
C SER A 333 8.07 -17.64 -5.75
N SER A 334 7.44 -18.62 -5.10
CA SER A 334 7.52 -18.85 -3.65
C SER A 334 7.94 -20.29 -3.36
N SER A 335 8.28 -20.60 -2.11
CA SER A 335 8.50 -21.98 -1.66
C SER A 335 7.26 -22.86 -1.94
N LEU A 336 7.50 -24.10 -2.39
CA LEU A 336 6.43 -25.05 -2.73
C LEU A 336 5.68 -25.59 -1.51
N SER A 337 6.36 -25.74 -0.38
CA SER A 337 5.78 -26.19 0.88
C SER A 337 6.59 -25.65 2.05
N VAL A 338 5.93 -25.02 3.02
CA VAL A 338 6.51 -24.60 4.30
C VAL A 338 5.46 -24.80 5.38
N THR A 339 5.84 -25.47 6.45
CA THR A 339 4.99 -25.75 7.61
C THR A 339 5.61 -25.18 8.87
N THR A 340 4.81 -24.43 9.62
CA THR A 340 5.21 -23.84 10.91
C THR A 340 4.06 -24.02 11.89
N TYR A 341 4.33 -24.45 13.12
CA TYR A 341 3.30 -24.78 14.12
C TYR A 341 2.19 -25.71 13.60
N GLY A 342 2.53 -26.67 12.74
CA GLY A 342 1.57 -27.63 12.16
C GLY A 342 0.68 -27.08 11.04
N LEU A 343 0.82 -25.81 10.65
CA LEU A 343 0.09 -25.18 9.55
C LEU A 343 0.99 -25.08 8.30
N GLU A 344 0.59 -25.71 7.20
CA GLU A 344 1.22 -25.51 5.88
C GLU A 344 0.71 -24.19 5.29
N TRP A 345 1.56 -23.16 5.29
CA TRP A 345 1.19 -21.81 4.88
C TRP A 345 1.73 -21.41 3.51
N LYS A 346 2.76 -22.10 2.99
CA LYS A 346 3.14 -22.05 1.57
C LYS A 346 2.64 -23.32 0.89
N ARG A 347 1.79 -23.21 -0.14
CA ARG A 347 1.04 -24.35 -0.72
C ARG A 347 1.19 -24.47 -2.23
N GLY A 348 2.42 -24.45 -2.75
CA GLY A 348 2.70 -24.42 -4.19
C GLY A 348 2.14 -25.60 -4.97
N LYS A 349 1.99 -26.77 -4.33
CA LYS A 349 1.34 -27.94 -4.94
C LYS A 349 -0.11 -27.66 -5.37
N LEU A 350 -0.83 -26.76 -4.68
CA LEU A 350 -2.18 -26.36 -5.09
C LEU A 350 -2.18 -25.51 -6.36
N ALA A 351 -1.20 -24.61 -6.49
CA ALA A 351 -1.01 -23.81 -7.70
C ALA A 351 -0.62 -24.69 -8.90
N GLU A 352 0.29 -25.65 -8.68
CA GLU A 352 0.66 -26.63 -9.69
C GLU A 352 -0.53 -27.48 -10.14
N ALA A 353 -1.33 -27.98 -9.18
CA ALA A 353 -2.53 -28.76 -9.48
C ALA A 353 -3.52 -27.95 -10.33
N ALA A 354 -3.78 -26.69 -9.99
CA ALA A 354 -4.67 -25.82 -10.75
C ALA A 354 -4.17 -25.54 -12.17
N ALA A 355 -2.86 -25.31 -12.35
CA ALA A 355 -2.27 -25.09 -13.66
C ALA A 355 -2.36 -26.34 -14.56
N ARG A 356 -2.04 -27.52 -14.00
CA ARG A 356 -2.17 -28.81 -14.70
C ARG A 356 -3.62 -29.12 -15.08
N ASP A 357 -4.56 -28.84 -14.18
CA ASP A 357 -6.00 -29.01 -14.40
C ASP A 357 -6.55 -28.10 -15.52
N ALA A 358 -5.92 -26.93 -15.73
CA ALA A 358 -6.18 -26.06 -16.88
C ALA A 358 -5.41 -26.45 -18.17
N GLY A 359 -4.58 -27.48 -18.11
CA GLY A 359 -3.72 -27.91 -19.22
C GLY A 359 -2.67 -26.87 -19.59
N LEU A 360 -2.04 -26.24 -18.59
CA LEU A 360 -0.98 -25.25 -18.74
C LEU A 360 0.34 -25.78 -18.17
N ALA A 361 1.46 -25.30 -18.69
CA ALA A 361 2.77 -25.58 -18.12
C ALA A 361 2.92 -24.87 -16.76
N PHE A 362 3.66 -25.49 -15.83
CA PHE A 362 3.93 -24.91 -14.51
C PHE A 362 5.43 -24.71 -14.35
N LYS A 363 5.86 -23.47 -14.10
CA LYS A 363 7.27 -23.07 -14.01
C LYS A 363 7.55 -22.43 -12.66
N VAL A 364 8.59 -22.91 -11.97
CA VAL A 364 8.97 -22.43 -10.64
C VAL A 364 10.22 -21.56 -10.76
N ALA A 365 10.25 -20.40 -10.08
CA ALA A 365 11.41 -19.50 -10.04
C ALA A 365 12.54 -19.97 -9.11
N GLY A 366 12.47 -21.21 -8.61
CA GLY A 366 13.36 -21.76 -7.59
C GLY A 366 12.65 -22.07 -6.27
N SER A 367 13.30 -22.87 -5.43
CA SER A 367 12.87 -23.21 -4.06
C SER A 367 13.91 -22.69 -3.07
N THR A 368 13.63 -22.73 -1.77
CA THR A 368 14.49 -22.21 -0.69
C THR A 368 15.96 -22.65 -0.79
N ALA A 369 16.26 -23.78 -1.44
CA ALA A 369 17.63 -24.30 -1.61
C ALA A 369 18.30 -23.96 -2.96
N ASN A 370 17.56 -23.60 -4.00
CA ASN A 370 18.09 -23.25 -5.33
C ASN A 370 17.27 -22.11 -5.94
N GLN A 371 17.60 -20.90 -5.52
CA GLN A 371 16.79 -19.69 -5.72
C GLN A 371 17.29 -18.95 -6.94
N LEU A 372 16.36 -18.50 -7.79
CA LEU A 372 16.71 -17.50 -8.78
C LEU A 372 17.04 -16.17 -8.06
N SER A 373 18.09 -15.49 -8.50
CA SER A 373 18.44 -14.18 -7.96
C SER A 373 17.30 -13.19 -8.21
N PHE A 374 17.05 -12.27 -7.27
CA PHE A 374 16.04 -11.24 -7.47
C PHE A 374 16.36 -10.32 -8.66
N HIS A 375 17.63 -10.23 -9.07
CA HIS A 375 18.04 -9.54 -10.30
C HIS A 375 17.60 -10.26 -11.58
N ASP A 376 17.37 -11.58 -11.51
CA ASP A 376 16.98 -12.41 -12.64
C ASP A 376 15.46 -12.65 -12.69
N MET A 377 14.74 -12.22 -11.64
CA MET A 377 13.28 -12.32 -11.57
C MET A 377 12.56 -11.61 -12.74
N PRO A 378 13.01 -10.45 -13.25
CA PRO A 378 12.43 -9.88 -14.46
C PRO A 378 12.41 -10.85 -15.65
N ASP A 379 13.48 -11.62 -15.86
CA ASP A 379 13.53 -12.65 -16.91
C ASP A 379 12.61 -13.82 -16.63
N PHE A 380 12.48 -14.22 -15.36
CA PHE A 380 11.49 -15.22 -14.97
C PHE A 380 10.08 -14.77 -15.32
N TYR A 381 9.69 -13.54 -14.96
CA TYR A 381 8.36 -13.01 -15.26
C TYR A 381 8.12 -12.84 -16.76
N ARG A 382 9.15 -12.49 -17.55
CA ARG A 382 9.07 -12.51 -19.02
C ARG A 382 8.80 -13.90 -19.60
N SER A 383 9.22 -14.95 -18.91
CA SER A 383 9.14 -16.34 -19.37
C SER A 383 7.86 -17.08 -18.99
N VAL A 384 6.92 -16.41 -18.33
CA VAL A 384 5.62 -16.96 -17.92
C VAL A 384 4.50 -16.01 -18.36
N ASP A 385 3.26 -16.49 -18.37
CA ASP A 385 2.10 -15.71 -18.84
C ASP A 385 1.17 -15.32 -17.68
N ALA A 386 1.15 -16.14 -16.63
CA ALA A 386 0.44 -15.90 -15.38
C ALA A 386 1.35 -16.13 -14.17
N VAL A 387 1.02 -15.51 -13.04
CA VAL A 387 1.67 -15.71 -11.74
C VAL A 387 0.61 -16.08 -10.72
N VAL A 388 0.82 -17.20 -10.02
CA VAL A 388 -0.09 -17.69 -9.00
C VAL A 388 0.61 -17.70 -7.64
N SER A 389 -0.07 -17.23 -6.59
CA SER A 389 0.35 -17.42 -5.20
C SER A 389 -0.78 -18.08 -4.39
N SER A 390 -0.45 -19.12 -3.63
CA SER A 390 -1.42 -19.97 -2.92
C SER A 390 -1.22 -19.97 -1.40
N SER A 391 -0.53 -18.96 -0.87
CA SER A 391 -0.19 -18.90 0.56
C SER A 391 -1.42 -18.74 1.46
N VAL A 392 -1.31 -19.14 2.73
CA VAL A 392 -2.37 -18.95 3.75
C VAL A 392 -2.07 -17.74 4.63
N ASN A 393 -0.79 -17.45 4.82
CA ASN A 393 -0.33 -16.28 5.56
C ASN A 393 0.88 -15.71 4.81
N GLU A 394 0.82 -14.43 4.49
CA GLU A 394 1.92 -13.59 4.03
C GLU A 394 1.58 -12.16 4.44
N SER A 395 2.59 -11.32 4.64
CA SER A 395 2.39 -9.90 4.90
C SER A 395 2.44 -9.06 3.63
N GLY A 396 3.35 -9.41 2.72
CA GLY A 396 3.56 -8.68 1.49
C GLY A 396 4.12 -9.57 0.38
N PRO A 397 3.26 -10.33 -0.31
CA PRO A 397 3.70 -11.24 -1.36
C PRO A 397 4.25 -10.47 -2.56
N LEU A 398 5.55 -10.11 -2.57
CA LEU A 398 6.18 -9.35 -3.67
C LEU A 398 5.96 -9.99 -5.03
N SER A 399 5.92 -11.32 -5.08
CA SER A 399 5.73 -12.07 -6.31
C SER A 399 4.55 -11.61 -7.17
N VAL A 400 3.46 -11.17 -6.53
CA VAL A 400 2.24 -10.72 -7.21
C VAL A 400 2.36 -9.26 -7.67
N LEU A 401 3.15 -8.43 -6.97
CA LEU A 401 3.45 -7.05 -7.40
C LEU A 401 4.38 -7.07 -8.61
N GLU A 402 5.44 -7.89 -8.55
CA GLU A 402 6.40 -8.06 -9.64
C GLU A 402 5.72 -8.68 -10.88
N GLY A 403 4.87 -9.70 -10.68
CA GLY A 403 4.05 -10.29 -11.74
C GLY A 403 3.09 -9.27 -12.37
N ALA A 404 2.47 -8.42 -11.56
CA ALA A 404 1.60 -7.36 -12.05
C ALA A 404 2.38 -6.31 -12.86
N ALA A 405 3.53 -5.85 -12.36
CA ALA A 405 4.41 -4.92 -13.07
C ALA A 405 4.94 -5.49 -14.40
N ALA A 406 5.14 -6.80 -14.48
CA ALA A 406 5.46 -7.51 -15.71
C ALA A 406 4.25 -7.74 -16.64
N GLY A 407 3.04 -7.27 -16.28
CA GLY A 407 1.82 -7.45 -17.07
C GLY A 407 1.46 -8.90 -17.30
N ARG A 408 1.60 -9.73 -16.26
CA ARG A 408 1.14 -11.12 -16.23
C ARG A 408 -0.27 -11.17 -15.65
N LEU A 409 -1.03 -12.22 -15.97
CA LEU A 409 -2.25 -12.51 -15.22
C LEU A 409 -1.85 -12.91 -13.79
N VAL A 410 -2.36 -12.19 -12.78
CA VAL A 410 -2.03 -12.44 -11.38
C VAL A 410 -3.24 -13.04 -10.66
N ILE A 411 -3.03 -14.16 -9.97
CA ILE A 411 -4.04 -14.80 -9.12
C ILE A 411 -3.42 -15.12 -7.76
N SER A 412 -4.01 -14.64 -6.67
CA SER A 412 -3.50 -14.98 -5.34
C SER A 412 -4.59 -15.07 -4.28
N THR A 413 -4.31 -15.82 -3.23
CA THR A 413 -5.12 -15.89 -2.01
C THR A 413 -5.15 -14.54 -1.28
N PRO A 414 -6.15 -14.29 -0.41
CA PRO A 414 -6.34 -12.99 0.25
C PRO A 414 -5.38 -12.82 1.44
N VAL A 415 -4.08 -12.76 1.18
CA VAL A 415 -3.03 -12.63 2.20
C VAL A 415 -2.30 -11.29 2.10
N GLY A 416 -1.91 -10.74 3.25
CA GLY A 416 -1.08 -9.55 3.32
C GLY A 416 -1.72 -8.34 2.66
N HIS A 417 -0.92 -7.56 1.93
CA HIS A 417 -1.41 -6.43 1.15
C HIS A 417 -2.20 -6.83 -0.11
N PHE A 418 -2.19 -8.10 -0.55
CA PHE A 418 -2.73 -8.46 -1.88
C PHE A 418 -4.21 -8.15 -2.06
N PRO A 419 -5.13 -8.33 -1.08
CA PRO A 419 -6.52 -7.93 -1.22
C PRO A 419 -6.69 -6.49 -1.73
N LEU A 420 -6.00 -5.51 -1.12
CA LEU A 420 -6.07 -4.11 -1.53
C LEU A 420 -5.52 -3.88 -2.94
N LYS A 421 -4.46 -4.59 -3.31
CA LYS A 421 -3.85 -4.51 -4.64
C LYS A 421 -4.78 -5.11 -5.70
N ALA A 422 -5.40 -6.25 -5.42
CA ALA A 422 -6.40 -6.89 -6.28
C ALA A 422 -7.63 -5.99 -6.46
N TYR A 423 -8.15 -5.37 -5.40
CA TYR A 423 -9.24 -4.38 -5.49
C TYR A 423 -8.89 -3.15 -6.35
N SER A 424 -7.60 -2.81 -6.43
CA SER A 424 -7.08 -1.75 -7.29
C SER A 424 -6.80 -2.20 -8.72
N GLY A 425 -7.17 -3.44 -9.08
CA GLY A 425 -6.96 -4.04 -10.40
C GLY A 425 -5.66 -4.83 -10.57
N GLY A 426 -4.90 -5.07 -9.50
CA GLY A 426 -3.60 -5.74 -9.54
C GLY A 426 -3.64 -7.27 -9.68
N GLY A 427 -4.82 -7.88 -9.79
CA GLY A 427 -4.98 -9.32 -9.95
C GLY A 427 -6.32 -9.85 -9.44
N LEU A 428 -6.46 -11.18 -9.45
CA LEU A 428 -7.67 -11.90 -9.02
C LEU A 428 -7.48 -12.51 -7.63
N LEU A 429 -8.52 -12.42 -6.80
CA LEU A 429 -8.56 -13.05 -5.48
C LEU A 429 -9.12 -14.47 -5.57
N ALA A 430 -8.27 -15.45 -5.25
CA ALA A 430 -8.67 -16.84 -5.13
C ALA A 430 -9.09 -17.18 -3.69
N PRO A 431 -10.07 -18.07 -3.48
CA PRO A 431 -10.45 -18.54 -2.14
C PRO A 431 -9.26 -19.15 -1.38
N ILE A 432 -9.24 -19.04 -0.05
CA ILE A 432 -8.12 -19.56 0.74
C ILE A 432 -8.20 -21.09 0.93
N GLU A 433 -9.41 -21.66 0.94
CA GLU A 433 -9.63 -23.08 1.21
C GLU A 433 -9.11 -23.95 0.05
N PRO A 434 -8.32 -25.01 0.32
CA PRO A 434 -7.58 -25.73 -0.73
C PRO A 434 -8.41 -26.18 -1.93
N LYS A 435 -9.57 -26.81 -1.71
CA LYS A 435 -10.44 -27.29 -2.79
C LYS A 435 -11.03 -26.16 -3.62
N LYS A 436 -11.48 -25.09 -2.95
CA LYS A 436 -12.04 -23.90 -3.61
C LYS A 436 -10.98 -23.13 -4.37
N PHE A 437 -9.77 -23.03 -3.82
CA PHE A 437 -8.61 -22.43 -4.47
C PHE A 437 -8.32 -23.10 -5.81
N VAL A 438 -8.19 -24.44 -5.82
CA VAL A 438 -7.87 -25.20 -7.04
C VAL A 438 -8.99 -25.04 -8.07
N ALA A 439 -10.25 -25.22 -7.66
CA ALA A 439 -11.39 -25.11 -8.56
C ALA A 439 -11.53 -23.71 -9.19
N PHE A 440 -11.42 -22.65 -8.38
CA PHE A 440 -11.48 -21.27 -8.85
C PHE A 440 -10.32 -20.96 -9.80
N THR A 441 -9.10 -21.29 -9.37
CA THR A 441 -7.88 -20.96 -10.11
C THR A 441 -7.83 -21.71 -11.44
N SER A 442 -8.17 -23.01 -11.46
CA SER A 442 -8.20 -23.77 -12.71
C SER A 442 -9.30 -23.29 -13.66
N SER A 443 -10.47 -22.93 -13.14
CA SER A 443 -11.55 -22.32 -13.94
C SER A 443 -11.12 -21.00 -14.57
N ALA A 444 -10.54 -20.09 -13.79
CA ALA A 444 -10.04 -18.80 -14.27
C ALA A 444 -8.94 -18.97 -15.33
N LEU A 445 -7.98 -19.87 -15.08
CA LEU A 445 -6.90 -20.16 -16.02
C LEU A 445 -7.43 -20.75 -17.34
N ARG A 446 -8.41 -21.67 -17.31
CA ARG A 446 -9.05 -22.19 -18.53
C ARG A 446 -9.77 -21.09 -19.30
N TYR A 447 -10.56 -20.28 -18.60
CA TYR A 447 -11.26 -19.15 -19.23
C TYR A 447 -10.30 -18.26 -20.02
N TYR A 448 -9.19 -17.83 -19.41
CA TYR A 448 -8.24 -16.95 -20.10
C TYR A 448 -7.41 -17.66 -21.17
N LYS A 449 -7.12 -18.95 -21.00
CA LYS A 449 -6.51 -19.78 -22.05
C LYS A 449 -7.38 -19.86 -23.31
N ASP A 450 -8.70 -20.02 -23.11
CA ASP A 450 -9.67 -20.17 -24.19
C ASP A 450 -10.15 -18.81 -24.76
N ASN A 451 -9.87 -17.69 -24.07
CA ASN A 451 -10.26 -16.34 -24.47
C ASN A 451 -9.04 -15.37 -24.53
N PRO A 452 -8.18 -15.45 -25.57
CA PRO A 452 -6.93 -14.67 -25.65
C PRO A 452 -7.09 -13.15 -25.59
N ALA A 453 -8.19 -12.61 -26.13
CA ALA A 453 -8.48 -11.17 -26.07
C ALA A 453 -8.73 -10.72 -24.61
N ALA A 454 -9.61 -11.43 -23.90
CA ALA A 454 -9.88 -11.17 -22.48
C ALA A 454 -8.63 -11.35 -21.62
N PHE A 455 -7.78 -12.32 -21.94
CA PHE A 455 -6.50 -12.52 -21.28
C PHE A 455 -5.53 -11.35 -21.47
N SER A 456 -5.38 -10.90 -22.71
CA SER A 456 -4.52 -9.75 -23.04
C SER A 456 -5.01 -8.47 -22.37
N ASP A 457 -6.33 -8.25 -22.33
CA ASP A 457 -6.94 -7.10 -21.67
C ASP A 457 -6.77 -7.15 -20.14
N ALA A 458 -6.92 -8.33 -19.53
CA ALA A 458 -6.64 -8.53 -18.10
C ALA A 458 -5.17 -8.24 -17.77
N CYS A 459 -4.23 -8.77 -18.56
CA CYS A 459 -2.80 -8.52 -18.40
C CYS A 459 -2.46 -7.02 -18.52
N ARG A 460 -3.06 -6.33 -19.51
CA ARG A 460 -2.90 -4.87 -19.67
C ARG A 460 -3.42 -4.12 -18.46
N SER A 461 -4.66 -4.39 -18.04
CA SER A 461 -5.28 -3.74 -16.89
C SER A 461 -4.48 -3.96 -15.60
N ILE A 462 -3.96 -5.16 -15.38
CA ILE A 462 -3.13 -5.49 -14.21
C ILE A 462 -1.84 -4.67 -14.23
N ARG A 463 -1.16 -4.58 -15.38
CA ARG A 463 0.05 -3.77 -15.53
C ARG A 463 -0.21 -2.30 -15.28
N ASP A 464 -1.27 -1.75 -15.88
CA ASP A 464 -1.62 -0.34 -15.75
C ASP A 464 -1.96 0.00 -14.28
N SER A 465 -2.62 -0.93 -13.57
CA SER A 465 -2.85 -0.80 -12.13
C SER A 465 -1.57 -0.88 -11.29
N SER A 466 -0.55 -1.60 -11.74
CA SER A 466 0.68 -1.79 -10.96
C SER A 466 1.48 -0.50 -10.72
N PHE A 467 1.32 0.51 -11.58
CA PHE A 467 1.96 1.84 -11.39
C PHE A 467 1.55 2.48 -10.06
N LYS A 468 0.33 2.21 -9.57
CA LYS A 468 -0.14 2.67 -8.26
C LYS A 468 0.56 1.99 -7.09
N PHE A 469 1.36 0.95 -7.36
CA PHE A 469 2.06 0.16 -6.36
C PHE A 469 3.57 0.44 -6.36
N ASP A 470 4.02 1.46 -7.09
CA ASP A 470 5.43 1.78 -7.21
C ASP A 470 6.00 2.39 -5.92
N TRP A 471 7.29 2.17 -5.67
CA TRP A 471 8.01 2.70 -4.51
C TRP A 471 7.91 4.22 -4.36
N ILE A 472 7.77 4.97 -5.46
CA ILE A 472 7.53 6.42 -5.43
C ILE A 472 6.39 6.80 -4.47
N TYR A 473 5.37 5.95 -4.31
CA TYR A 473 4.20 6.26 -3.46
C TYR A 473 4.35 5.80 -2.00
N PHE A 474 5.27 4.89 -1.69
CA PHE A 474 5.39 4.28 -0.35
C PHE A 474 6.70 4.59 0.36
N VAL A 475 7.72 5.07 -0.36
CA VAL A 475 9.04 5.38 0.24
C VAL A 475 8.95 6.41 1.37
N GLU A 476 8.00 7.35 1.30
CA GLU A 476 7.81 8.35 2.36
C GLU A 476 7.35 7.73 3.68
N ASP A 477 6.60 6.61 3.65
CA ASP A 477 6.22 5.90 4.88
C ASP A 477 7.44 5.28 5.57
N TRP A 478 8.37 4.74 4.78
CA TRP A 478 9.66 4.21 5.28
C TRP A 478 10.56 5.32 5.82
N ILE A 479 10.61 6.46 5.14
CA ILE A 479 11.33 7.65 5.63
C ILE A 479 10.74 8.11 6.95
N ASN A 480 9.42 8.19 7.07
CA ASN A 480 8.77 8.58 8.32
C ASN A 480 9.11 7.62 9.48
N LEU A 481 9.19 6.31 9.22
CA LEU A 481 9.63 5.32 10.19
C LEU A 481 11.09 5.56 10.64
N ILE A 482 11.98 5.89 9.71
CA ILE A 482 13.40 6.18 9.99
C ILE A 482 13.59 7.52 10.69
N GLU A 483 12.79 8.52 10.32
CA GLU A 483 12.98 9.90 10.76
C GLU A 483 12.37 10.17 12.13
N ASN A 484 11.27 9.50 12.49
CA ASN A 484 10.51 9.80 13.70
C ASN A 484 10.52 8.64 14.73
N PRO A 485 11.66 8.28 15.33
CA PRO A 485 11.73 7.22 16.34
C PRO A 485 10.96 7.57 17.63
N GLU A 486 10.75 8.87 17.93
CA GLU A 486 10.17 9.33 19.20
C GLU A 486 8.65 9.57 19.20
N LEU A 487 7.97 9.59 18.04
CA LEU A 487 6.54 9.94 17.96
C LEU A 487 5.59 8.93 18.65
N THR A 488 6.11 7.82 19.17
CA THR A 488 5.30 6.76 19.80
C THR A 488 5.31 6.76 21.33
N ASN A 489 6.09 7.61 22.01
CA ASN A 489 6.12 7.68 23.49
C ASN A 489 5.27 8.81 24.10
N CYS A 490 4.46 9.50 23.30
CA CYS A 490 3.72 10.67 23.76
C CYS A 490 2.21 10.43 23.75
N ASN A 491 1.61 10.27 24.95
CA ASN A 491 0.16 10.37 25.16
C ASN A 491 -0.42 11.76 24.79
N SER A 492 0.39 12.71 24.32
CA SER A 492 -0.04 14.04 23.85
C SER A 492 0.21 14.33 22.36
N CYS A 493 0.63 13.36 21.54
CA CYS A 493 0.66 13.53 20.09
C CYS A 493 -0.64 13.06 19.43
N LYS A 494 -1.79 13.63 19.83
CA LYS A 494 -3.07 13.39 19.14
C LYS A 494 -3.46 14.46 18.11
N ASP A 495 -2.82 15.65 18.14
CA ASP A 495 -3.34 16.80 17.38
C ASP A 495 -2.38 17.41 16.33
N GLY A 496 -1.13 16.95 16.19
CA GLY A 496 -0.13 17.69 15.39
C GLY A 496 0.06 17.28 13.92
N TYR A 497 -0.17 16.02 13.55
CA TYR A 497 0.25 15.50 12.24
C TYR A 497 -0.84 15.50 11.15
N LEU A 498 -2.10 15.76 11.50
CA LEU A 498 -3.23 15.79 10.56
C LEU A 498 -3.52 17.19 9.98
N GLU A 499 -3.04 18.28 10.59
CA GLU A 499 -3.37 19.64 10.14
C GLU A 499 -2.56 20.13 8.93
N GLN A 500 -1.34 19.62 8.69
CA GLN A 500 -0.47 20.18 7.64
C GLN A 500 -0.74 19.67 6.21
N ARG A 501 -1.51 18.60 6.02
CA ARG A 501 -1.94 18.15 4.68
C ARG A 501 -3.34 18.61 4.27
N ALA A 502 -4.08 19.25 5.17
CA ALA A 502 -5.42 19.78 4.88
C ALA A 502 -5.42 21.23 4.34
N ASN A 503 -4.29 21.93 4.36
CA ASN A 503 -4.24 23.38 4.11
C ASN A 503 -3.67 23.81 2.74
N SER A 504 -3.60 22.92 1.75
CA SER A 504 -3.34 23.33 0.36
C SER A 504 -4.40 22.78 -0.59
N GLU A 505 -5.63 23.30 -0.45
CA GLU A 505 -6.55 23.71 -1.53
C GLU A 505 -7.97 23.86 -0.96
N PHE A 506 -8.60 25.01 -1.24
CA PHE A 506 -9.95 25.45 -0.83
C PHE A 506 -10.14 25.92 0.62
N SER A 507 -9.70 27.14 0.91
CA SER A 507 -10.24 27.97 1.97
C SER A 507 -11.46 28.77 1.46
N ILE A 508 -12.66 28.41 1.93
CA ILE A 508 -13.86 29.28 1.87
C ILE A 508 -14.07 29.83 3.30
N PRO A 509 -14.25 31.15 3.51
CA PRO A 509 -14.35 31.70 4.86
C PRO A 509 -15.69 31.33 5.50
N PHE A 510 -15.66 30.60 6.62
CA PHE A 510 -16.85 30.31 7.42
C PHE A 510 -17.11 31.47 8.39
N ASN A 511 -18.14 32.26 8.10
CA ASN A 511 -18.60 33.33 8.98
C ASN A 511 -19.44 32.72 10.12
N LYS A 512 -19.07 32.99 11.37
CA LYS A 512 -19.55 32.27 12.58
C LYS A 512 -20.91 32.73 13.10
N ASP A 513 -21.55 33.69 12.44
CA ASP A 513 -22.82 34.27 12.91
C ASP A 513 -23.92 34.10 11.87
N ARG A 514 -24.71 33.02 12.00
CA ARG A 514 -26.18 32.96 11.75
C ARG A 514 -26.68 31.51 11.84
N TYR A 515 -27.91 31.37 12.37
CA TYR A 515 -28.73 30.16 12.53
C TYR A 515 -28.65 29.41 13.88
N THR A 516 -29.07 30.10 14.94
CA THR A 516 -29.73 29.47 16.08
C THR A 516 -31.24 29.33 15.80
N SER A 517 -31.64 28.24 15.17
CA SER A 517 -33.04 27.78 15.19
C SER A 517 -33.07 26.29 15.47
N SER A 518 -33.62 25.88 16.62
CA SER A 518 -33.74 24.48 17.03
C SER A 518 -34.59 23.68 16.06
N ILE A 519 -34.05 22.59 15.51
CA ILE A 519 -34.84 21.61 14.73
C ILE A 519 -35.74 20.86 15.72
N ASN A 520 -37.05 21.03 15.60
CA ASN A 520 -38.03 20.28 16.39
C ASN A 520 -38.16 18.86 15.80
N ILE A 521 -37.50 17.89 16.42
CA ILE A 521 -37.54 16.48 16.01
C ILE A 521 -38.85 15.88 16.55
N SER A 522 -39.78 15.54 15.66
CA SER A 522 -41.04 14.88 16.03
C SER A 522 -40.77 13.50 16.60
N ARG A 523 -41.52 13.11 17.64
CA ARG A 523 -41.58 11.71 18.10
C ARG A 523 -42.42 10.81 17.19
N GLU A 524 -43.11 11.40 16.22
CA GLU A 524 -43.91 10.66 15.25
C GLU A 524 -43.03 9.77 14.35
N ILE A 525 -43.39 8.49 14.27
CA ILE A 525 -42.73 7.47 13.46
C ILE A 525 -43.70 7.04 12.36
N HIS A 526 -43.34 7.30 11.10
CA HIS A 526 -44.12 6.86 9.95
C HIS A 526 -43.82 5.39 9.65
N LEU A 527 -44.80 4.52 9.88
CA LEU A 527 -44.71 3.10 9.56
C LEU A 527 -45.21 2.84 8.15
N VAL A 528 -44.31 2.51 7.23
CA VAL A 528 -44.61 2.14 5.84
C VAL A 528 -45.23 0.74 5.83
N ASN A 529 -46.49 0.63 5.42
CA ASN A 529 -47.18 -0.65 5.26
C ASN A 529 -48.25 -0.55 4.16
N LEU A 530 -48.40 -1.60 3.35
CA LEU A 530 -49.42 -1.66 2.29
C LEU A 530 -50.83 -1.81 2.88
N ASP A 531 -51.85 -1.25 2.23
CA ASP A 531 -53.25 -1.34 2.70
C ASP A 531 -53.77 -2.78 2.76
N ARG A 532 -53.32 -3.63 1.84
CA ARG A 532 -53.65 -5.06 1.83
C ARG A 532 -52.95 -5.87 2.93
N SER A 533 -51.89 -5.35 3.53
CA SER A 533 -50.99 -6.10 4.43
C SER A 533 -51.37 -5.95 5.91
N VAL A 534 -52.64 -6.22 6.20
CA VAL A 534 -53.26 -6.08 7.54
C VAL A 534 -52.65 -7.00 8.59
N ASP A 535 -52.22 -8.20 8.20
CA ASP A 535 -51.62 -9.17 9.10
C ASP A 535 -50.20 -8.75 9.53
N ARG A 536 -49.41 -8.19 8.61
CA ARG A 536 -48.08 -7.62 8.89
C ARG A 536 -48.19 -6.44 9.86
N LEU A 537 -49.15 -5.54 9.65
CA LEU A 537 -49.42 -4.44 10.57
C LEU A 537 -49.78 -4.95 11.98
N SER A 538 -50.62 -5.99 12.06
CA SER A 538 -51.04 -6.59 13.31
C SER A 538 -49.86 -7.26 14.04
N LEU A 539 -48.97 -7.90 13.29
CA LEU A 539 -47.75 -8.54 13.81
C LEU A 539 -46.75 -7.48 14.30
N PHE A 540 -46.52 -6.41 13.55
CA PHE A 540 -45.68 -5.28 13.98
C PHE A 540 -46.16 -4.72 15.33
N ARG A 541 -47.47 -4.44 15.46
CA ARG A 541 -48.05 -3.90 16.70
C ARG A 541 -47.89 -4.86 17.88
N ARG A 542 -48.00 -6.17 17.64
CA ARG A 542 -47.82 -7.21 18.66
C ARG A 542 -46.37 -7.32 19.11
N ASN A 543 -45.43 -7.23 18.17
CA ASN A 543 -43.99 -7.35 18.44
C ASN A 543 -43.39 -6.09 19.08
N ASN A 544 -44.00 -4.92 18.84
CA ASN A 544 -43.48 -3.61 19.25
C ASN A 544 -44.53 -2.76 20.01
N PRO A 545 -45.16 -3.28 21.08
CA PRO A 545 -46.23 -2.58 21.78
C PRO A 545 -45.76 -1.27 22.44
N HIS A 546 -44.48 -1.20 22.81
CA HIS A 546 -43.87 -0.07 23.51
C HIS A 546 -43.73 1.19 22.65
N VAL A 547 -43.62 1.07 21.32
CA VAL A 547 -43.56 2.22 20.40
C VAL A 547 -44.90 2.50 19.71
N SER A 548 -45.94 1.72 19.95
CA SER A 548 -47.22 1.81 19.23
C SER A 548 -47.92 3.17 19.36
N LYS A 549 -47.65 3.94 20.42
CA LYS A 549 -48.22 5.29 20.61
C LYS A 549 -47.56 6.37 19.74
N ASP A 550 -46.34 6.13 19.29
CA ASP A 550 -45.56 7.05 18.48
C ASP A 550 -45.74 6.76 16.97
N ILE A 551 -46.42 5.67 16.62
CA ILE A 551 -46.55 5.17 15.25
C ILE A 551 -47.74 5.81 14.53
N VAL A 552 -47.46 6.40 13.37
CA VAL A 552 -48.45 6.81 12.37
C VAL A 552 -48.29 5.93 11.15
N ARG A 553 -49.32 5.16 10.82
CA ARG A 553 -49.32 4.34 9.60
C ARG A 553 -49.26 5.25 8.37
N PHE A 554 -48.27 5.00 7.52
CA PHE A 554 -48.19 5.56 6.18
C PHE A 554 -48.62 4.49 5.16
N ALA A 555 -49.65 4.81 4.37
CA ALA A 555 -50.13 3.92 3.32
C ALA A 555 -49.06 3.81 2.22
N ALA A 556 -48.37 2.67 2.19
CA ALA A 556 -47.35 2.40 1.19
C ALA A 556 -47.97 2.28 -0.21
N ILE A 557 -47.20 2.65 -1.22
CA ILE A 557 -47.58 2.53 -2.62
C ILE A 557 -47.48 1.07 -3.04
N ASP A 558 -48.60 0.50 -3.49
CA ASP A 558 -48.61 -0.82 -4.13
C ASP A 558 -48.01 -0.70 -5.53
N GLY A 559 -46.84 -1.31 -5.71
CA GLY A 559 -46.12 -1.30 -6.97
C GLY A 559 -46.90 -1.85 -8.16
N VAL A 560 -47.82 -2.78 -7.90
CA VAL A 560 -48.62 -3.46 -8.95
C VAL A 560 -49.66 -2.52 -9.55
N SER A 561 -50.13 -1.51 -8.81
CA SER A 561 -51.14 -0.55 -9.27
C SER A 561 -50.55 0.71 -9.93
N LEU A 562 -49.22 0.77 -10.10
CA LEU A 562 -48.55 1.94 -10.67
C LEU A 562 -48.66 2.01 -12.20
N ASP A 563 -49.03 3.18 -12.70
CA ASP A 563 -48.92 3.51 -14.12
C ASP A 563 -47.50 3.98 -14.45
N ARG A 564 -46.71 3.06 -15.02
CA ARG A 564 -45.31 3.34 -15.41
C ARG A 564 -45.22 4.39 -16.52
N ALA A 565 -46.19 4.46 -17.44
CA ALA A 565 -46.19 5.44 -18.53
C ALA A 565 -46.40 6.86 -17.99
N GLN A 566 -47.26 7.02 -16.99
CA GLN A 566 -47.44 8.30 -16.31
C GLN A 566 -46.17 8.70 -15.52
N LEU A 567 -45.50 7.76 -14.83
CA LEU A 567 -44.24 8.04 -14.12
C LEU A 567 -43.10 8.47 -15.05
N LEU A 568 -43.05 7.94 -16.28
CA LEU A 568 -42.13 8.37 -17.33
C LEU A 568 -42.43 9.80 -17.77
N LYS A 569 -43.72 10.09 -18.03
CA LYS A 569 -44.18 11.43 -18.44
C LYS A 569 -43.88 12.50 -17.39
N ASP A 570 -44.01 12.15 -16.12
CA ASP A 570 -43.74 13.05 -14.99
C ASP A 570 -42.24 13.17 -14.65
N GLY A 571 -41.37 12.48 -15.38
CA GLY A 571 -39.92 12.49 -15.14
C GLY A 571 -39.54 11.89 -13.78
N THR A 572 -40.39 11.05 -13.19
CA THR A 572 -40.09 10.37 -11.92
C THR A 572 -39.15 9.18 -12.17
N ILE A 573 -39.33 8.51 -13.29
CA ILE A 573 -38.46 7.45 -13.79
C ILE A 573 -38.01 7.77 -15.22
N THR A 574 -36.92 7.16 -15.64
CA THR A 574 -36.46 7.15 -17.04
C THR A 574 -36.86 5.85 -17.73
N GLU A 575 -36.80 5.83 -19.08
CA GLU A 575 -37.19 4.68 -19.90
C GLU A 575 -36.40 3.42 -19.54
N ASP A 576 -35.13 3.55 -19.17
CA ASP A 576 -34.24 2.44 -18.85
C ASP A 576 -34.37 1.93 -17.40
N CYS A 577 -35.22 2.54 -16.56
CA CYS A 577 -35.36 2.18 -15.15
C CYS A 577 -35.64 0.67 -14.99
N SER A 578 -34.80 -0.03 -14.25
CA SER A 578 -34.88 -1.48 -14.04
C SER A 578 -35.71 -1.90 -12.83
N TYR A 579 -36.34 -0.96 -12.13
CA TYR A 579 -37.10 -1.27 -10.91
C TYR A 579 -38.35 -2.06 -11.28
N LYS A 580 -38.46 -3.25 -10.69
CA LYS A 580 -39.66 -4.09 -10.70
C LYS A 580 -40.80 -3.45 -9.88
N PRO A 581 -42.07 -3.89 -10.04
CA PRO A 581 -43.22 -3.25 -9.39
C PRO A 581 -43.04 -3.03 -7.89
N GLY A 582 -42.72 -4.07 -7.13
CA GLY A 582 -42.51 -3.98 -5.68
C GLY A 582 -41.38 -3.03 -5.32
N SER A 583 -40.24 -3.14 -6.00
CA SER A 583 -39.09 -2.25 -5.79
C SER A 583 -39.41 -0.78 -6.12
N LEU A 584 -40.24 -0.53 -7.13
CA LEU A 584 -40.73 0.80 -7.50
C LEU A 584 -41.73 1.37 -6.48
N GLY A 585 -42.69 0.56 -6.02
CA GLY A 585 -43.64 0.95 -4.97
C GLY A 585 -42.95 1.28 -3.64
N CYS A 586 -41.96 0.47 -3.25
CA CYS A 586 -41.08 0.76 -2.11
C CYS A 586 -40.36 2.10 -2.29
N ALA A 587 -39.70 2.32 -3.43
CA ALA A 587 -38.98 3.56 -3.72
C ALA A 587 -39.87 4.80 -3.60
N LEU A 588 -41.05 4.78 -4.24
CA LEU A 588 -41.96 5.92 -4.24
C LEU A 588 -42.57 6.19 -2.85
N SER A 589 -42.79 5.15 -2.04
CA SER A 589 -43.26 5.30 -0.66
C SER A 589 -42.27 6.09 0.20
N HIS A 590 -40.98 5.75 0.12
CA HIS A 590 -39.93 6.47 0.84
C HIS A 590 -39.71 7.89 0.29
N ILE A 591 -39.74 8.07 -1.03
CA ILE A 591 -39.64 9.38 -1.68
C ILE A 591 -40.77 10.32 -1.23
N ASN A 592 -42.00 9.81 -1.07
CA ASN A 592 -43.12 10.62 -0.56
C ASN A 592 -42.89 11.10 0.87
N LEU A 593 -42.30 10.26 1.73
CA LEU A 593 -41.92 10.66 3.08
C LEU A 593 -40.74 11.65 3.10
N TRP A 594 -39.82 11.57 2.14
CA TRP A 594 -38.77 12.59 1.96
C TRP A 594 -39.38 13.93 1.53
N LYS A 595 -40.31 13.92 0.57
CA LYS A 595 -41.06 15.11 0.15
C LYS A 595 -41.85 15.71 1.32
N LEU A 596 -42.42 14.87 2.19
CA LEU A 596 -43.08 15.31 3.41
C LEU A 596 -42.11 16.02 4.37
N ALA A 597 -40.90 15.45 4.58
CA ALA A 597 -39.88 16.07 5.44
C ALA A 597 -39.49 17.48 4.94
N VAL A 598 -39.29 17.61 3.63
CA VAL A 598 -39.01 18.91 2.98
C VAL A 598 -40.20 19.87 3.13
N ALA A 599 -41.40 19.44 2.73
CA ALA A 599 -42.59 20.29 2.71
C ALA A 599 -43.02 20.78 4.12
N LYS A 600 -42.83 19.94 5.14
CA LYS A 600 -43.12 20.30 6.55
C LYS A 600 -41.96 20.99 7.24
N ASN A 601 -40.79 21.04 6.60
CA ASN A 601 -39.52 21.48 7.18
C ASN A 601 -39.27 20.85 8.57
N LYS A 602 -39.53 19.55 8.68
CA LYS A 602 -39.35 18.76 9.91
C LYS A 602 -38.64 17.45 9.61
N ALA A 603 -37.84 16.98 10.56
CA ALA A 603 -37.26 15.65 10.47
C ALA A 603 -38.36 14.58 10.54
N VAL A 604 -38.21 13.52 9.76
CA VAL A 604 -39.18 12.42 9.63
C VAL A 604 -38.48 11.12 9.99
N THR A 605 -39.05 10.38 10.95
CA THR A 605 -38.61 9.02 11.31
C THR A 605 -39.48 8.01 10.58
N ILE A 606 -38.85 7.03 9.94
CA ILE A 606 -39.49 6.09 9.01
C ILE A 606 -39.12 4.67 9.43
N PHE A 607 -40.13 3.82 9.61
CA PHE A 607 -40.00 2.38 9.87
C PHE A 607 -40.70 1.57 8.77
N GLU A 608 -40.15 0.40 8.44
CA GLU A 608 -40.87 -0.67 7.73
C GLU A 608 -41.61 -1.56 8.75
N ASP A 609 -42.52 -2.41 8.28
CA ASP A 609 -43.41 -3.23 9.11
C ASP A 609 -42.82 -4.58 9.55
N ASP A 610 -41.73 -5.03 8.92
CA ASP A 610 -41.02 -6.27 9.20
C ASP A 610 -39.80 -6.06 10.10
N ILE A 611 -40.02 -5.49 11.28
CA ILE A 611 -38.95 -5.12 12.22
C ILE A 611 -39.24 -5.47 13.69
N TYR A 612 -38.16 -5.63 14.46
CA TYR A 612 -38.15 -5.60 15.92
C TYR A 612 -37.41 -4.36 16.44
N VAL A 613 -38.05 -3.65 17.36
CA VAL A 613 -37.57 -2.38 17.93
C VAL A 613 -37.10 -2.60 19.36
N SER A 614 -35.90 -2.11 19.69
CA SER A 614 -35.34 -2.16 21.05
C SER A 614 -36.28 -1.47 22.06
N LEU A 615 -36.36 -2.00 23.28
CA LEU A 615 -37.12 -1.37 24.37
C LEU A 615 -36.52 -0.02 24.78
N ASP A 616 -35.22 0.18 24.53
CA ASP A 616 -34.51 1.43 24.83
C ASP A 616 -34.63 2.48 23.70
N PHE A 617 -35.39 2.22 22.62
CA PHE A 617 -35.43 3.07 21.43
C PHE A 617 -35.69 4.55 21.75
N SER A 618 -36.76 4.88 22.48
CA SER A 618 -37.14 6.28 22.72
C SER A 618 -36.09 7.04 23.55
N LYS A 619 -35.42 6.34 24.49
CA LYS A 619 -34.36 6.89 25.33
C LYS A 619 -33.12 7.16 24.47
N GLU A 620 -32.62 6.14 23.79
CA GLU A 620 -31.40 6.23 22.98
C GLU A 620 -31.56 7.16 21.78
N PHE A 621 -32.75 7.19 21.16
CA PHE A 621 -33.10 8.16 20.11
C PHE A 621 -32.91 9.59 20.61
N SER A 622 -33.50 9.91 21.77
CA SER A 622 -33.41 11.27 22.36
C SER A 622 -31.97 11.62 22.72
N THR A 623 -31.22 10.68 23.32
CA THR A 623 -29.81 10.87 23.69
C THR A 623 -28.93 11.09 22.45
N LEU A 624 -28.99 10.20 21.47
CA LEU A 624 -28.10 10.22 20.30
C LEU A 624 -28.39 11.40 19.38
N THR A 625 -29.67 11.76 19.18
CA THR A 625 -30.02 12.95 18.38
C THR A 625 -29.63 14.25 19.08
N SER A 626 -29.71 14.32 20.41
CA SER A 626 -29.23 15.45 21.19
C SER A 626 -27.71 15.61 21.07
N ILE A 627 -26.96 14.51 21.23
CA ILE A 627 -25.48 14.51 21.10
C ILE A 627 -25.05 14.91 19.68
N ALA A 628 -25.74 14.44 18.64
CA ALA A 628 -25.42 14.77 17.25
C ALA A 628 -25.68 16.24 16.89
N GLY A 629 -26.51 16.95 17.67
CA GLY A 629 -26.91 18.33 17.42
C GLY A 629 -27.60 18.52 16.06
N GLN A 630 -27.46 19.70 15.44
CA GLN A 630 -28.00 19.99 14.09
C GLN A 630 -27.12 19.45 12.95
N SER A 631 -26.17 18.59 13.29
CA SER A 631 -25.01 18.31 12.45
C SER A 631 -25.12 16.95 11.74
N TRP A 632 -26.34 16.51 11.45
CA TRP A 632 -26.63 15.27 10.73
C TRP A 632 -27.76 15.47 9.72
N ASP A 633 -27.70 14.70 8.65
CA ASP A 633 -28.69 14.72 7.57
C ASP A 633 -29.57 13.46 7.61
N LEU A 634 -28.98 12.33 8.01
CA LEU A 634 -29.67 11.04 8.14
C LEU A 634 -29.04 10.19 9.23
N ILE A 635 -29.86 9.53 10.05
CA ILE A 635 -29.42 8.51 11.01
C ILE A 635 -30.20 7.21 10.74
N LYS A 636 -29.49 6.12 10.45
CA LYS A 636 -30.07 4.76 10.37
C LYS A 636 -30.10 4.13 11.75
N TRP A 637 -31.29 3.75 12.19
CA TRP A 637 -31.52 3.04 13.46
C TRP A 637 -31.48 1.52 13.29
N GLY A 638 -31.71 1.06 12.06
CA GLY A 638 -31.50 -0.31 11.60
C GLY A 638 -30.87 -0.32 10.21
N PHE A 639 -30.20 -1.42 9.88
CA PHE A 639 -29.59 -1.66 8.57
C PHE A 639 -29.53 -3.17 8.32
N ILE A 640 -29.38 -3.58 7.05
CA ILE A 640 -29.21 -5.00 6.74
C ILE A 640 -27.81 -5.44 7.19
N PHE A 641 -27.77 -6.47 8.02
CA PHE A 641 -26.53 -7.15 8.45
C PHE A 641 -26.51 -8.64 8.02
N ASP A 642 -27.40 -9.03 7.10
CA ASP A 642 -27.54 -10.41 6.58
C ASP A 642 -28.02 -10.42 5.10
N PRO A 643 -27.23 -10.90 4.12
CA PRO A 643 -25.80 -11.24 4.17
C PRO A 643 -24.90 -10.00 4.00
N LEU A 644 -25.42 -8.80 4.24
CA LEU A 644 -24.78 -7.57 3.80
C LEU A 644 -23.91 -6.92 4.87
N PHE A 645 -22.77 -6.45 4.38
CA PHE A 645 -21.79 -5.68 5.09
C PHE A 645 -22.27 -4.25 5.30
N VAL A 646 -21.66 -3.54 6.26
CA VAL A 646 -21.76 -2.08 6.32
C VAL A 646 -20.38 -1.47 6.11
N TRP A 647 -20.31 -0.43 5.28
CA TRP A 647 -19.11 0.35 5.09
C TRP A 647 -19.23 1.63 5.89
N LEU A 648 -18.30 1.80 6.82
CA LEU A 648 -18.26 2.92 7.75
C LEU A 648 -17.06 3.79 7.45
N ASP A 649 -17.18 5.06 7.80
CA ASP A 649 -16.12 6.05 7.70
C ASP A 649 -15.80 6.54 9.12
N PHE A 650 -14.61 6.21 9.62
CA PHE A 650 -14.15 6.61 10.95
C PHE A 650 -13.39 7.93 10.94
N GLY A 651 -13.35 8.64 9.80
CA GLY A 651 -12.62 9.91 9.63
C GLY A 651 -11.12 9.73 9.38
N PHE A 652 -10.48 8.73 9.98
CA PHE A 652 -9.10 8.35 9.69
C PHE A 652 -8.99 7.20 8.67
N SER A 653 -10.04 6.39 8.55
CA SER A 653 -10.10 5.27 7.61
C SER A 653 -11.55 4.84 7.37
N LYS A 654 -11.81 4.26 6.20
CA LYS A 654 -13.07 3.56 5.91
C LYS A 654 -12.90 2.07 6.20
N ALA A 655 -13.88 1.47 6.87
CA ALA A 655 -13.86 0.04 7.13
C ALA A 655 -15.12 -0.64 6.60
N LYS A 656 -14.97 -1.91 6.23
CA LYS A 656 -16.07 -2.82 5.92
C LYS A 656 -16.28 -3.74 7.12
N LEU A 657 -17.47 -3.70 7.71
CA LEU A 657 -17.85 -4.61 8.79
C LEU A 657 -18.63 -5.78 8.20
N GLU A 658 -18.17 -6.98 8.51
CA GLU A 658 -18.85 -8.25 8.23
C GLU A 658 -19.43 -8.82 9.53
N PHE A 659 -20.68 -9.27 9.48
CA PHE A 659 -21.39 -9.79 10.64
C PHE A 659 -21.53 -11.31 10.54
N TYR A 660 -21.00 -12.03 11.53
CA TYR A 660 -21.10 -13.49 11.67
C TYR A 660 -21.84 -13.86 12.96
N GLU A 661 -22.37 -15.08 13.03
CA GLU A 661 -23.06 -15.64 14.21
C GLU A 661 -24.25 -14.79 14.73
N ARG A 662 -25.39 -14.90 14.03
CA ARG A 662 -26.54 -13.99 14.13
C ARG A 662 -27.50 -14.35 15.27
N ARG A 663 -27.04 -14.25 16.51
CA ARG A 663 -27.81 -14.63 17.72
C ARG A 663 -29.16 -13.90 17.83
N ALA A 664 -29.25 -12.66 17.37
CA ALA A 664 -30.48 -11.87 17.38
C ALA A 664 -31.58 -12.42 16.43
N ASN A 665 -31.20 -13.17 15.39
CA ASN A 665 -32.17 -13.77 14.46
C ASN A 665 -32.83 -15.03 15.04
N GLN A 666 -32.21 -15.64 16.05
CA GLN A 666 -32.73 -16.84 16.72
C GLN A 666 -33.82 -16.49 17.75
N ASP A 667 -33.61 -15.40 18.50
CA ASP A 667 -34.59 -14.84 19.42
C ASP A 667 -34.55 -13.30 19.43
N PRO A 668 -35.39 -12.63 18.62
CA PRO A 668 -35.46 -11.18 18.57
C PRO A 668 -35.83 -10.52 19.91
N THR A 669 -36.45 -11.25 20.84
CA THR A 669 -36.81 -10.69 22.15
C THR A 669 -35.59 -10.46 23.04
N VAL A 670 -34.52 -11.24 22.85
CA VAL A 670 -33.22 -11.03 23.50
C VAL A 670 -32.59 -9.72 23.01
N PHE A 671 -32.69 -9.44 21.71
CA PHE A 671 -32.26 -8.15 21.17
C PHE A 671 -33.04 -6.99 21.79
N GLN A 672 -34.37 -7.10 21.88
CA GLN A 672 -35.21 -6.00 22.38
C GLN A 672 -34.87 -5.61 23.83
N LYS A 673 -34.55 -6.59 24.68
CA LYS A 673 -34.23 -6.39 26.10
C LYS A 673 -32.78 -5.99 26.38
N LYS A 674 -31.86 -6.14 25.42
CA LYS A 674 -30.43 -5.92 25.63
C LYS A 674 -30.10 -4.43 25.66
N SER A 675 -29.80 -3.92 26.86
CA SER A 675 -29.24 -2.58 27.03
C SER A 675 -27.73 -2.62 26.78
N SER A 676 -27.26 -1.75 25.90
CA SER A 676 -25.84 -1.61 25.54
C SER A 676 -25.56 -0.18 25.10
N GLY A 677 -24.35 0.31 25.36
CA GLY A 677 -23.93 1.63 24.90
C GLY A 677 -24.03 1.74 23.38
N ARG A 678 -24.61 2.84 22.90
CA ARG A 678 -24.82 3.12 21.48
C ARG A 678 -23.95 4.27 21.03
N SER A 679 -23.54 4.25 19.77
CA SER A 679 -22.76 5.32 19.15
C SER A 679 -23.20 5.53 17.71
N LEU A 680 -23.07 6.78 17.24
CA LEU A 680 -23.28 7.11 15.84
C LEU A 680 -21.95 7.02 15.10
N VAL A 681 -21.91 6.24 14.03
CA VAL A 681 -20.73 6.08 13.17
C VAL A 681 -21.09 6.51 11.76
N ARG A 682 -20.21 7.30 11.11
CA ARG A 682 -20.49 7.85 9.77
C ARG A 682 -20.55 6.73 8.74
N ILE A 683 -21.51 6.83 7.82
CA ILE A 683 -21.74 5.86 6.75
C ILE A 683 -20.84 6.20 5.56
N ALA A 684 -20.13 5.21 5.04
CA ALA A 684 -19.65 5.22 3.67
C ALA A 684 -20.71 4.61 2.74
N HIS A 685 -21.14 3.37 3.00
CA HIS A 685 -22.21 2.67 2.27
C HIS A 685 -23.00 1.73 3.20
N SER A 686 -24.33 1.66 3.04
CA SER A 686 -25.21 0.84 3.88
C SER A 686 -26.52 0.52 3.17
N PHE A 687 -26.95 -0.75 3.20
CA PHE A 687 -28.22 -1.19 2.62
C PHE A 687 -29.36 -1.22 3.63
N GLY A 688 -30.60 -1.33 3.13
CA GLY A 688 -31.81 -1.45 3.93
C GLY A 688 -32.50 -0.12 4.30
N LEU A 689 -33.82 -0.20 4.45
CA LEU A 689 -34.73 0.91 4.72
C LEU A 689 -35.51 0.74 6.03
N GLN A 690 -35.18 -0.30 6.80
CA GLN A 690 -35.99 -0.78 7.93
C GLN A 690 -36.32 0.29 8.96
N ALA A 691 -35.34 1.14 9.28
CA ALA A 691 -35.54 2.23 10.22
C ALA A 691 -34.46 3.32 10.07
N TYR A 692 -34.90 4.54 9.79
CA TYR A 692 -34.02 5.72 9.77
C TYR A 692 -34.80 7.02 10.04
N THR A 693 -34.08 8.06 10.46
CA THR A 693 -34.60 9.43 10.50
C THR A 693 -33.84 10.29 9.51
N VAL A 694 -34.55 11.16 8.81
CA VAL A 694 -33.98 12.08 7.82
C VAL A 694 -34.43 13.51 8.11
N THR A 695 -33.50 14.47 8.03
CA THR A 695 -33.81 15.91 8.16
C THR A 695 -34.36 16.46 6.85
N PRO A 696 -34.98 17.66 6.82
CA PRO A 696 -35.41 18.28 5.56
C PRO A 696 -34.26 18.43 4.55
N ARG A 697 -33.06 18.79 5.04
CA ARG A 697 -31.86 18.90 4.19
C ARG A 697 -31.43 17.54 3.65
N GLY A 698 -31.36 16.52 4.51
CA GLY A 698 -31.03 15.16 4.09
C GLY A 698 -32.05 14.61 3.07
N ALA A 699 -33.33 14.88 3.27
CA ALA A 699 -34.40 14.47 2.38
C ALA A 699 -34.28 15.15 1.00
N GLN A 700 -33.95 16.43 0.96
CA GLN A 700 -33.68 17.14 -0.30
C GLN A 700 -32.49 16.51 -1.05
N ILE A 701 -31.39 16.22 -0.36
CA ILE A 701 -30.23 15.55 -0.97
C ILE A 701 -30.62 14.19 -1.56
N LEU A 702 -31.43 13.40 -0.85
CA LEU A 702 -31.91 12.12 -1.36
C LEU A 702 -32.79 12.29 -2.59
N ILE A 703 -33.74 13.25 -2.57
CA ILE A 703 -34.59 13.54 -3.74
C ILE A 703 -33.73 13.91 -4.96
N ASP A 704 -32.78 14.82 -4.79
CA ASP A 704 -31.92 15.33 -5.88
C ASP A 704 -30.98 14.27 -6.45
N LYS A 705 -30.48 13.35 -5.61
CA LYS A 705 -29.56 12.28 -6.03
C LYS A 705 -30.27 11.05 -6.56
N CYS A 706 -31.49 10.78 -6.08
CA CYS A 706 -32.25 9.60 -6.44
C CYS A 706 -33.11 9.79 -7.68
N LEU A 707 -33.75 10.95 -7.86
CA LEU A 707 -34.62 11.19 -9.01
C LEU A 707 -33.85 11.78 -10.21
N PRO A 708 -34.27 11.47 -11.45
CA PRO A 708 -35.21 10.40 -11.80
C PRO A 708 -34.61 9.01 -11.53
N LEU A 709 -35.46 8.05 -11.14
CA LEU A 709 -35.04 6.64 -11.01
C LEU A 709 -34.68 6.08 -12.39
N ARG A 710 -33.55 5.38 -12.49
CA ARG A 710 -32.94 4.99 -13.76
C ARG A 710 -32.02 3.81 -13.61
N LYS A 711 -31.65 3.17 -14.71
CA LYS A 711 -30.59 2.18 -14.68
C LYS A 711 -29.24 2.87 -14.61
N ARG A 712 -28.42 2.48 -13.63
CA ARG A 712 -27.03 2.91 -13.50
C ARG A 712 -26.28 1.93 -12.62
N THR A 713 -24.96 2.04 -12.66
CA THR A 713 -24.06 1.38 -11.72
C THR A 713 -23.64 2.35 -10.63
N ILE A 714 -23.59 1.88 -9.39
CA ILE A 714 -23.21 2.65 -8.21
C ILE A 714 -21.88 2.11 -7.69
N PRO A 715 -20.76 2.82 -7.93
CA PRO A 715 -19.48 2.43 -7.38
C PRO A 715 -19.41 2.78 -5.89
N PHE A 716 -18.75 1.92 -5.12
CA PHE A 716 -18.40 2.15 -3.72
C PHE A 716 -16.91 2.51 -3.67
N PRO A 717 -16.54 3.81 -3.66
CA PRO A 717 -15.16 4.23 -3.85
C PRO A 717 -14.26 3.70 -2.73
N GLY A 718 -13.18 3.04 -3.12
CA GLY A 718 -12.22 2.42 -2.20
C GLY A 718 -12.54 0.97 -1.81
N THR A 719 -13.65 0.38 -2.26
CA THR A 719 -14.01 -1.01 -1.94
C THR A 719 -13.96 -1.97 -3.13
N GLY A 720 -13.78 -1.45 -4.35
CA GLY A 720 -13.85 -2.23 -5.59
C GLY A 720 -15.24 -2.82 -5.89
N ILE A 721 -16.27 -2.41 -5.16
CA ILE A 721 -17.64 -2.88 -5.36
C ILE A 721 -18.35 -1.88 -6.25
N THR A 722 -19.02 -2.40 -7.27
CA THR A 722 -19.98 -1.66 -8.06
C THR A 722 -21.26 -2.48 -8.07
N ILE A 723 -22.36 -1.86 -7.66
CA ILE A 723 -23.68 -2.50 -7.65
C ILE A 723 -24.56 -1.92 -8.74
N ASP A 724 -25.52 -2.70 -9.20
CA ASP A 724 -26.58 -2.19 -10.06
C ASP A 724 -27.65 -1.46 -9.24
N ASP A 725 -28.12 -0.36 -9.79
CA ASP A 725 -29.26 0.40 -9.28
C ASP A 725 -30.55 -0.40 -9.47
N THR A 726 -30.84 -1.27 -8.50
CA THR A 726 -31.96 -2.22 -8.53
C THR A 726 -33.04 -1.91 -7.49
N GLY A 727 -32.77 -0.96 -6.59
CA GLY A 727 -33.66 -0.57 -5.49
C GLY A 727 -33.21 0.73 -4.84
N ILE A 728 -34.13 1.42 -4.17
CA ILE A 728 -33.87 2.77 -3.64
C ILE A 728 -32.73 2.80 -2.61
N ASP A 729 -32.51 1.71 -1.86
CA ASP A 729 -31.40 1.58 -0.92
C ASP A 729 -30.03 1.43 -1.61
N CYS A 730 -29.98 0.86 -2.83
CA CYS A 730 -28.79 0.91 -3.67
C CYS A 730 -28.43 2.37 -3.98
N VAL A 731 -29.41 3.17 -4.39
CA VAL A 731 -29.19 4.59 -4.70
C VAL A 731 -28.78 5.42 -3.50
N MET A 732 -29.36 5.14 -2.34
CA MET A 732 -28.96 5.80 -1.10
C MET A 732 -27.45 5.61 -0.83
N CYS A 733 -26.86 4.48 -1.25
CA CYS A 733 -25.41 4.27 -1.15
C CYS A 733 -24.59 5.27 -1.99
N ALA A 734 -25.13 5.76 -3.12
CA ALA A 734 -24.52 6.83 -3.90
C ALA A 734 -24.69 8.21 -3.23
N ALA A 735 -25.76 8.40 -2.46
CA ALA A 735 -26.10 9.68 -1.83
C ALA A 735 -25.34 9.93 -0.52
N TYR A 736 -24.99 8.88 0.25
CA TYR A 736 -24.39 9.03 1.59
C TYR A 736 -23.12 9.90 1.60
N GLY A 737 -22.27 9.81 0.58
CA GLY A 737 -21.08 10.65 0.46
C GLY A 737 -21.37 12.15 0.35
N SER A 738 -22.58 12.53 -0.06
CA SER A 738 -23.03 13.93 -0.16
C SER A 738 -23.75 14.43 1.09
N MET A 739 -23.81 13.63 2.17
CA MET A 739 -24.55 13.98 3.39
C MET A 739 -23.84 13.55 4.67
N ARG A 740 -24.24 14.14 5.79
CA ARG A 740 -23.80 13.76 7.14
C ARG A 740 -24.67 12.59 7.61
N ALA A 741 -24.44 11.42 7.03
CA ALA A 741 -25.18 10.19 7.29
C ALA A 741 -24.48 9.29 8.32
N PHE A 742 -25.24 8.75 9.26
CA PHE A 742 -24.73 7.91 10.35
C PHE A 742 -25.56 6.63 10.52
N VAL A 743 -24.94 5.54 10.95
CA VAL A 743 -25.63 4.39 11.55
C VAL A 743 -25.53 4.47 13.08
N CYS A 744 -26.57 4.02 13.77
CA CYS A 744 -26.48 3.69 15.18
C CYS A 744 -25.87 2.29 15.34
N MET A 745 -24.77 2.19 16.09
CA MET A 745 -24.10 0.93 16.37
C MET A 745 -23.92 0.72 17.90
N PRO A 746 -24.35 -0.43 18.45
CA PRO A 746 -25.19 -1.46 17.82
C PRO A 746 -26.56 -0.90 17.35
N PRO A 747 -27.32 -1.57 16.46
CA PRO A 747 -28.58 -1.04 15.92
C PRO A 747 -29.72 -1.05 16.95
N LEU A 748 -30.61 -0.06 16.89
CA LEU A 748 -31.82 0.00 17.73
C LEU A 748 -33.01 -0.73 17.12
N VAL A 749 -32.94 -1.05 15.82
CA VAL A 749 -33.95 -1.80 15.08
C VAL A 749 -33.26 -2.90 14.27
N ILE A 750 -33.85 -4.09 14.25
CA ILE A 750 -33.42 -5.21 13.40
C ILE A 750 -34.58 -5.70 12.54
N PRO A 751 -34.33 -6.27 11.35
CA PRO A 751 -35.38 -6.91 10.55
C PRO A 751 -35.96 -8.14 11.26
N ASP A 752 -37.24 -8.44 11.01
CA ASP A 752 -37.90 -9.67 11.43
C ASP A 752 -37.45 -10.82 10.51
N PRO A 753 -36.67 -11.80 11.00
CA PRO A 753 -36.14 -12.87 10.17
C PRO A 753 -37.21 -13.86 9.67
N LYS A 754 -38.44 -13.79 10.20
CA LYS A 754 -39.54 -14.71 9.85
C LYS A 754 -40.51 -14.12 8.83
N GLN A 755 -40.43 -12.82 8.56
CA GLN A 755 -41.27 -12.16 7.57
C GLN A 755 -40.50 -11.96 6.26
N VAL A 756 -41.04 -12.51 5.18
CA VAL A 756 -40.55 -12.20 3.83
C VAL A 756 -41.13 -10.85 3.41
N SER A 757 -40.33 -9.98 2.80
CA SER A 757 -40.79 -8.66 2.35
C SER A 757 -41.86 -8.77 1.24
N ASP A 758 -42.95 -8.01 1.36
CA ASP A 758 -44.01 -7.94 0.34
C ASP A 758 -43.50 -7.41 -1.01
N ARG A 759 -42.36 -6.69 -0.98
CA ARG A 759 -41.62 -6.28 -2.18
C ARG A 759 -41.26 -7.48 -3.04
N VAL A 760 -40.72 -8.54 -2.43
CA VAL A 760 -40.26 -9.74 -3.14
C VAL A 760 -41.43 -10.45 -3.78
N ALA A 761 -42.55 -10.60 -3.05
CA ALA A 761 -43.76 -11.20 -3.59
C ALA A 761 -44.30 -10.43 -4.81
N ALA A 762 -44.28 -9.10 -4.79
CA ALA A 762 -44.70 -8.28 -5.94
C ALA A 762 -43.71 -8.32 -7.13
N ASP A 763 -42.41 -8.48 -6.86
CA ASP A 763 -41.36 -8.56 -7.87
C ASP A 763 -41.26 -9.94 -8.57
N ASP A 764 -41.89 -10.97 -7.99
CA ASP A 764 -41.96 -12.34 -8.51
C ASP A 764 -43.32 -12.67 -9.18
N PHE A 765 -44.29 -11.74 -9.18
CA PHE A 765 -45.53 -11.90 -9.94
C PHE A 765 -45.25 -11.81 -11.45
N PRO A 766 -45.70 -12.76 -12.29
CA PRO A 766 -45.51 -12.69 -13.73
C PRO A 766 -46.36 -11.53 -14.29
N ILE A 767 -45.68 -10.50 -14.78
CA ILE A 767 -46.30 -9.43 -15.56
C ILE A 767 -46.57 -10.02 -16.94
N ASN A 768 -47.85 -10.24 -17.29
CA ASN A 768 -48.23 -10.42 -18.69
C ASN A 768 -47.89 -9.11 -19.41
N TYR A 769 -46.92 -9.18 -20.31
CA TYR A 769 -46.49 -8.09 -21.19
C TYR A 769 -47.63 -7.55 -22.04
#